data_AF-A0AAV2ZD73-F1
#
_entry.id   AF-A0AAV2ZD73-F1
#
_cell.length_a   1.000
_cell.length_b   1.000
_cell.length_c   1.000
_cell.angle_alpha   90.00
_cell.angle_beta   90.00
_cell.angle_gamma   90.00
#
_symmetry.space_group_name_H-M   'P 1'
#
loop_
_entity.id
_entity.type
_entity.pdbx_description
1 polymer ?
#
loop_
_entity_poly.entity_id
_entity_poly.type
_entity_poly.pdbx_seq_one_letter_code
_entity_poly.pdbx_strand_id
1 'polypeptide(L)'
;MGEAAEGVIDAQRGDEHPNAPPRSSRNVSASSNRRHSAPRLSSPTTASLSDLIPEITQQRQPRRNSVAEVGYTVVKTLTKPGSFFGVFGWLGIPMLATFVAAAAALFFQAYIQLHPTEMANKLLNTTNYDNGEFWLLDEVDEAISGCAAAVLIIIGVGYIALGLFAVFYRRSALIRHVGSKRVRRNSNAQDGRRRDSKVMSGMSPVGNSAMPMSGKRANTKIAVLQPPPLLSWMLAHLGRTDPLAQLYKNALFDLPKLIFQTVTLVVYLRDGFPMLLINLYMALLVINWIISIYRFSRFTQDHKLIIARVFYLYDLFFAVFAPMVVLFYSCKSFQFDRAGFQAFVNTVNPGLFERIARLIADPVEMSIVRAGFSNLRLETPSQIIVKLLLNLLSLFKWQRIISTLVSANRIAHRRVIALSGNTAITWKQHVLGWVVFASCGAFTVLYTAVAQVSSINNCKAYPQCAVVSYQWYWGWSECLCRVLVDREVDPRTYDEWVSPTNITQVVADLSLAGELYAIQVVNRLVYPLPEELRRCTNLNKLILIYTKTDRLPEWMNEFTQMQYFHFEGDFSMAGLSYAPKNAFSGMNDLRFIHMGGIQGLQAFHVKRLPSLAKLRKLKTFTLIRRNEMCCNGYIDGTCNLNDQQCLPRVGEPVVECLNVTMSAENKAVINKAQSFVCGGSKADLRLRTPTKFTTDTLCGGVKYKQCQMGNVTMNAPVGFKLREELAPNVTRTSKRGSGVIDL
;
A
#
# COMPACT_ATOMS: atom_id res chain seq x y z
N MET A 1 -39.62 -25.92 17.12
CA MET A 1 -40.93 -26.23 16.51
C MET A 1 -40.70 -26.25 15.01
N GLY A 2 -40.85 -27.37 14.29
CA GLY A 2 -41.17 -28.74 14.70
C GLY A 2 -40.95 -29.70 13.51
N GLU A 3 -41.11 -31.00 13.73
CA GLU A 3 -40.87 -32.15 12.82
C GLU A 3 -41.16 -31.96 11.30
N ALA A 4 -40.47 -32.57 10.33
CA ALA A 4 -39.87 -33.92 10.14
C ALA A 4 -40.85 -35.02 9.65
N ALA A 5 -40.55 -35.61 8.48
CA ALA A 5 -41.16 -36.84 7.95
C ALA A 5 -40.30 -37.46 6.81
N GLU A 6 -40.28 -38.79 6.70
CA GLU A 6 -39.65 -39.59 5.61
C GLU A 6 -40.69 -40.55 4.97
N GLY A 7 -40.34 -41.19 3.84
CA GLY A 7 -41.17 -42.15 3.08
C GLY A 7 -41.49 -41.65 1.66
N VAL A 8 -41.08 -42.23 0.52
CA VAL A 8 -40.60 -43.58 0.12
C VAL A 8 -41.70 -44.65 -0.02
N ILE A 9 -41.96 -45.10 -1.27
CA ILE A 9 -42.08 -46.50 -1.76
C ILE A 9 -42.60 -46.55 -3.22
N ASP A 10 -41.85 -47.23 -4.11
CA ASP A 10 -42.16 -48.04 -5.33
C ASP A 10 -43.30 -47.62 -6.33
N ALA A 11 -43.52 -48.24 -7.51
CA ALA A 11 -42.91 -49.31 -8.31
C ALA A 11 -43.16 -49.00 -9.82
N GLN A 12 -42.62 -49.62 -10.88
CA GLN A 12 -41.61 -50.68 -11.14
C GLN A 12 -41.00 -50.31 -12.54
N ARG A 13 -40.49 -51.08 -13.52
CA ARG A 13 -40.15 -52.48 -13.86
C ARG A 13 -39.18 -52.41 -15.09
N GLY A 14 -38.35 -53.40 -15.46
CA GLY A 14 -37.94 -54.65 -14.84
C GLY A 14 -36.74 -55.28 -15.56
N ASP A 15 -36.15 -56.27 -14.87
CA ASP A 15 -35.82 -57.63 -15.34
C ASP A 15 -34.80 -57.79 -16.52
N GLU A 16 -33.89 -58.77 -16.55
CA GLU A 16 -33.84 -60.06 -15.83
C GLU A 16 -32.39 -60.49 -15.44
N HIS A 17 -32.20 -61.73 -14.95
CA HIS A 17 -31.07 -62.21 -14.12
C HIS A 17 -30.62 -63.64 -14.59
N PRO A 18 -29.85 -64.53 -13.88
CA PRO A 18 -28.92 -64.40 -12.73
C PRO A 18 -27.62 -65.28 -12.79
N ASN A 19 -26.85 -65.30 -11.69
CA ASN A 19 -26.08 -66.43 -11.10
C ASN A 19 -24.68 -66.90 -11.60
N ALA A 20 -23.99 -67.63 -10.70
CA ALA A 20 -22.59 -68.11 -10.79
C ALA A 20 -22.41 -69.53 -10.13
N PRO A 21 -21.25 -69.91 -9.52
CA PRO A 21 -20.28 -70.95 -9.97
C PRO A 21 -20.39 -72.29 -9.13
N PRO A 22 -19.39 -73.20 -8.93
CA PRO A 22 -17.99 -73.36 -9.42
C PRO A 22 -17.50 -74.83 -9.77
N ARG A 23 -16.16 -75.04 -9.92
CA ARG A 23 -15.30 -76.26 -9.74
C ARG A 23 -14.82 -77.17 -10.93
N SER A 24 -13.55 -76.94 -11.32
CA SER A 24 -12.37 -77.89 -11.38
C SER A 24 -12.29 -79.18 -12.23
N SER A 25 -11.20 -79.32 -13.03
CA SER A 25 -10.06 -80.30 -12.87
C SER A 25 -9.54 -81.11 -14.10
N ARG A 26 -8.25 -81.52 -14.03
CA ARG A 26 -7.49 -82.61 -14.73
C ARG A 26 -6.63 -82.32 -16.00
N ASN A 27 -5.70 -83.25 -16.28
CA ASN A 27 -4.47 -83.16 -17.11
C ASN A 27 -4.40 -84.28 -18.19
N VAL A 28 -3.57 -84.14 -19.27
CA VAL A 28 -2.84 -85.21 -20.05
C VAL A 28 -2.12 -84.61 -21.30
N SER A 29 -1.11 -85.20 -21.98
CA SER A 29 0.20 -85.76 -21.57
C SER A 29 1.13 -86.14 -22.77
N ALA A 30 2.44 -85.85 -22.66
CA ALA A 30 3.62 -86.60 -23.18
C ALA A 30 4.08 -86.63 -24.69
N SER A 31 5.41 -86.84 -24.86
CA SER A 31 6.14 -87.48 -26.00
C SER A 31 6.46 -86.63 -27.27
N SER A 32 7.44 -86.90 -28.17
CA SER A 32 8.58 -87.87 -28.20
C SER A 32 9.58 -87.66 -29.40
N ASN A 33 10.92 -87.80 -29.20
CA ASN A 33 11.98 -88.22 -30.18
C ASN A 33 12.27 -87.35 -31.46
N ARG A 34 13.36 -87.46 -32.29
CA ARG A 34 14.62 -88.28 -32.35
C ARG A 34 15.67 -87.67 -33.34
N ARG A 35 16.99 -87.77 -33.06
CA ARG A 35 18.17 -87.98 -33.98
C ARG A 35 18.46 -86.96 -35.12
N HIS A 36 19.65 -86.82 -35.75
CA HIS A 36 21.03 -87.35 -35.58
C HIS A 36 22.05 -86.35 -36.22
N SER A 37 23.29 -86.26 -35.71
CA SER A 37 24.58 -86.49 -36.44
C SER A 37 25.80 -85.84 -35.73
N ALA A 38 27.02 -86.41 -35.91
CA ALA A 38 28.32 -85.90 -35.44
C ALA A 38 29.47 -86.53 -36.28
N PRO A 39 30.73 -86.00 -36.29
CA PRO A 39 31.71 -86.43 -35.27
C PRO A 39 32.86 -85.44 -34.89
N ARG A 40 33.55 -85.80 -33.79
CA ARG A 40 34.99 -85.68 -33.36
C ARG A 40 35.98 -84.81 -34.17
N LEU A 41 37.06 -84.24 -33.60
CA LEU A 41 37.93 -84.62 -32.44
C LEU A 41 38.19 -83.35 -31.56
N SER A 42 39.17 -83.11 -30.65
CA SER A 42 40.38 -83.79 -30.13
C SER A 42 40.82 -83.26 -28.73
N SER A 43 41.94 -83.78 -28.20
CA SER A 43 42.65 -83.41 -26.94
C SER A 43 44.11 -83.98 -27.02
N PRO A 44 45.01 -83.86 -26.01
CA PRO A 44 45.04 -83.07 -24.76
C PRO A 44 46.19 -82.01 -24.79
N THR A 45 46.87 -81.54 -23.74
CA THR A 45 47.85 -82.24 -22.84
C THR A 45 48.23 -81.34 -21.64
N THR A 46 48.68 -81.92 -20.54
CA THR A 46 49.21 -81.25 -19.33
C THR A 46 50.69 -80.86 -19.42
N ALA A 47 51.09 -79.74 -18.83
CA ALA A 47 52.47 -79.49 -18.42
C ALA A 47 52.53 -78.61 -17.16
N SER A 48 53.23 -79.08 -16.12
CA SER A 48 53.76 -78.25 -15.04
C SER A 48 55.27 -78.22 -15.21
N LEU A 49 55.89 -77.05 -15.17
CA LEU A 49 57.33 -76.95 -15.00
C LEU A 49 57.65 -75.78 -14.08
N SER A 50 58.41 -76.10 -13.04
CA SER A 50 59.08 -75.16 -12.16
C SER A 50 60.34 -74.58 -12.85
N ASP A 51 61.16 -73.89 -12.06
CA ASP A 51 62.58 -73.67 -12.34
C ASP A 51 62.93 -72.67 -13.47
N LEU A 52 63.10 -71.41 -13.06
CA LEU A 52 64.30 -70.64 -13.40
C LEU A 52 64.49 -69.46 -12.44
N ILE A 53 65.15 -69.75 -11.31
CA ILE A 53 65.78 -68.76 -10.42
C ILE A 53 67.26 -69.13 -10.31
N PRO A 54 68.17 -68.19 -10.60
CA PRO A 54 69.39 -68.00 -9.83
C PRO A 54 69.30 -66.63 -9.13
N GLU A 55 69.11 -66.52 -7.82
CA GLU A 55 69.93 -67.00 -6.69
C GLU A 55 70.97 -65.96 -6.21
N ILE A 56 70.54 -65.24 -5.17
CA ILE A 56 71.32 -64.75 -4.01
C ILE A 56 72.60 -63.94 -4.27
N THR A 57 72.59 -62.71 -3.76
CA THR A 57 73.68 -62.26 -2.89
C THR A 57 73.09 -61.55 -1.66
N GLN A 58 73.49 -61.97 -0.46
CA GLN A 58 72.99 -61.39 0.80
C GLN A 58 73.78 -60.12 1.16
N GLN A 59 73.15 -59.13 1.81
CA GLN A 59 73.29 -58.92 3.26
C GLN A 59 72.57 -57.66 3.80
N ARG A 60 72.18 -57.75 5.10
CA ARG A 60 71.94 -56.67 6.08
C ARG A 60 70.85 -55.61 5.84
N GLN A 61 69.83 -55.66 6.70
CA GLN A 61 69.10 -54.46 7.16
C GLN A 61 70.05 -53.56 8.00
N PRO A 62 69.78 -52.24 8.13
CA PRO A 62 68.92 -51.82 9.26
C PRO A 62 68.01 -50.59 9.02
N ARG A 63 66.88 -50.59 9.76
CA ARG A 63 66.11 -49.45 10.29
C ARG A 63 65.42 -48.43 9.34
N ARG A 64 64.14 -48.21 9.66
CA ARG A 64 63.32 -47.01 9.40
C ARG A 64 64.13 -45.69 9.38
N ASN A 65 63.96 -44.87 8.33
CA ASN A 65 63.34 -43.53 8.41
C ASN A 65 63.45 -42.76 7.08
N SER A 66 62.34 -42.54 6.38
CA SER A 66 62.22 -41.51 5.35
C SER A 66 60.75 -41.12 5.15
N VAL A 67 60.45 -39.82 5.17
CA VAL A 67 59.11 -39.28 4.89
C VAL A 67 58.95 -39.14 3.38
N ALA A 68 57.90 -39.72 2.80
CA ALA A 68 57.58 -39.53 1.39
C ALA A 68 56.95 -38.14 1.17
N GLU A 69 57.65 -37.28 0.43
CA GLU A 69 57.22 -35.92 0.13
C GLU A 69 56.17 -35.90 -1.00
N VAL A 70 54.89 -35.98 -0.64
CA VAL A 70 53.79 -35.84 -1.60
C VAL A 70 53.63 -34.37 -2.00
N GLY A 71 54.22 -34.00 -3.14
CA GLY A 71 54.18 -32.64 -3.68
C GLY A 71 52.80 -32.24 -4.19
N TYR A 72 52.05 -31.49 -3.39
CA TYR A 72 50.77 -30.90 -3.81
C TYR A 72 50.99 -29.65 -4.69
N THR A 73 50.70 -29.76 -5.99
CA THR A 73 50.73 -28.64 -6.93
C THR A 73 49.67 -27.59 -6.59
N VAL A 74 50.09 -26.47 -5.99
CA VAL A 74 49.19 -25.38 -5.60
C VAL A 74 48.71 -24.63 -6.85
N VAL A 75 47.55 -25.02 -7.37
CA VAL A 75 46.83 -24.30 -8.44
C VAL A 75 46.41 -22.92 -7.91
N LYS A 76 47.23 -21.90 -8.16
CA LYS A 76 46.93 -20.50 -7.84
C LYS A 76 45.89 -19.92 -8.81
N THR A 77 44.61 -20.27 -8.62
CA THR A 77 43.51 -19.57 -9.31
C THR A 77 43.54 -18.08 -8.98
N LEU A 78 43.69 -17.23 -10.00
CA LEU A 78 43.88 -15.79 -9.83
C LEU A 78 42.58 -15.08 -9.39
N THR A 79 42.32 -15.07 -8.08
CA THR A 79 41.45 -14.07 -7.45
C THR A 79 42.21 -13.34 -6.36
N LYS A 80 42.38 -12.01 -6.49
CA LYS A 80 43.13 -11.21 -5.51
C LYS A 80 42.52 -11.40 -4.11
N PRO A 81 43.32 -11.74 -3.07
CA PRO A 81 42.81 -12.15 -1.77
C PRO A 81 41.91 -11.08 -1.15
N GLY A 82 40.69 -11.49 -0.78
CA GLY A 82 39.67 -10.58 -0.25
C GLY A 82 39.12 -9.55 -1.24
N SER A 83 39.20 -9.75 -2.55
CA SER A 83 38.42 -8.95 -3.51
C SER A 83 36.93 -8.96 -3.13
N PHE A 84 36.20 -7.85 -3.38
CA PHE A 84 34.76 -7.77 -3.10
C PHE A 84 34.01 -8.90 -3.82
N PHE A 85 34.32 -9.10 -5.11
CA PHE A 85 33.84 -10.22 -5.93
C PHE A 85 34.26 -11.60 -5.41
N GLY A 86 35.35 -11.70 -4.64
CA GLY A 86 35.76 -12.96 -4.01
C GLY A 86 34.87 -13.36 -2.83
N VAL A 87 34.37 -12.38 -2.05
CA VAL A 87 33.47 -12.65 -0.91
C VAL A 87 32.01 -12.74 -1.33
N PHE A 88 31.54 -11.84 -2.19
CA PHE A 88 30.11 -11.70 -2.51
C PHE A 88 29.73 -12.24 -3.90
N GLY A 89 30.72 -12.48 -4.78
CA GLY A 89 30.47 -12.76 -6.20
C GLY A 89 29.89 -11.57 -6.95
N TRP A 90 29.46 -11.80 -8.19
CA TRP A 90 28.72 -10.81 -8.99
C TRP A 90 27.45 -10.31 -8.29
N LEU A 91 26.77 -11.19 -7.54
CA LEU A 91 25.62 -10.87 -6.69
C LEU A 91 25.90 -9.82 -5.60
N GLY A 92 27.16 -9.45 -5.35
CA GLY A 92 27.49 -8.33 -4.47
C GLY A 92 27.06 -6.96 -5.03
N ILE A 93 27.09 -6.77 -6.35
CA ILE A 93 26.67 -5.50 -6.97
C ILE A 93 25.18 -5.21 -6.78
N PRO A 94 24.24 -6.09 -7.20
CA PRO A 94 22.81 -5.82 -7.01
C PRO A 94 22.46 -5.73 -5.52
N MET A 95 23.10 -6.50 -4.65
CA MET A 95 22.92 -6.38 -3.20
C MET A 95 23.24 -4.97 -2.67
N LEU A 96 24.38 -4.38 -3.08
CA LEU A 96 24.72 -3.00 -2.72
C LEU A 96 23.77 -1.98 -3.33
N ALA A 97 23.41 -2.14 -4.61
CA ALA A 97 22.49 -1.25 -5.30
C ALA A 97 21.11 -1.23 -4.62
N THR A 98 20.59 -2.40 -4.21
CA THR A 98 19.31 -2.49 -3.50
C THR A 98 19.37 -1.86 -2.10
N PHE A 99 20.50 -1.92 -1.38
CA PHE A 99 20.62 -1.21 -0.10
C PHE A 99 20.61 0.32 -0.26
N VAL A 100 21.31 0.84 -1.28
CA VAL A 100 21.30 2.28 -1.60
C VAL A 100 19.91 2.73 -2.04
N ALA A 101 19.27 1.98 -2.93
CA ALA A 101 17.91 2.26 -3.39
C ALA A 101 16.87 2.16 -2.26
N ALA A 102 17.02 1.20 -1.33
CA ALA A 102 16.13 1.06 -0.17
C ALA A 102 16.30 2.24 0.80
N ALA A 103 17.52 2.72 1.04
CA ALA A 103 17.76 3.91 1.84
C ALA A 103 17.13 5.16 1.19
N ALA A 104 17.33 5.36 -0.13
CA ALA A 104 16.72 6.46 -0.87
C ALA A 104 15.18 6.42 -0.82
N ALA A 105 14.58 5.24 -1.03
CA ALA A 105 13.14 5.04 -0.93
C ALA A 105 12.61 5.31 0.50
N LEU A 106 13.34 4.93 1.55
CA LEU A 106 12.94 5.21 2.93
C LEU A 106 13.05 6.69 3.29
N PHE A 107 14.05 7.42 2.80
CA PHE A 107 14.13 8.88 2.98
C PHE A 107 13.01 9.61 2.20
N PHE A 108 12.69 9.15 0.99
CA PHE A 108 11.54 9.63 0.22
C PHE A 108 10.22 9.35 0.95
N GLN A 109 10.05 8.14 1.51
CA GLN A 109 8.89 7.79 2.34
C GLN A 109 8.84 8.65 3.62
N ALA A 110 9.98 9.01 4.22
CA ALA A 110 10.04 9.88 5.40
C ALA A 110 9.56 11.32 5.08
N TYR A 111 10.00 11.90 3.95
CA TYR A 111 9.52 13.21 3.49
C TYR A 111 8.00 13.20 3.22
N ILE A 112 7.46 12.10 2.69
CA ILE A 112 6.00 11.93 2.49
C ILE A 112 5.20 11.85 3.81
N GLN A 113 5.80 11.47 4.95
CA GLN A 113 5.09 11.56 6.24
C GLN A 113 4.86 13.03 6.62
N LEU A 114 5.92 13.84 6.50
CA LEU A 114 5.97 15.23 6.96
C LEU A 114 5.23 16.19 6.01
N HIS A 115 5.38 16.02 4.69
CA HIS A 115 4.86 16.93 3.68
C HIS A 115 4.02 16.22 2.59
N PRO A 116 2.95 15.46 2.97
CA PRO A 116 2.21 14.62 2.03
C PRO A 116 1.52 15.43 0.92
N THR A 117 0.79 16.49 1.26
CA THR A 117 0.04 17.32 0.30
C THR A 117 0.98 18.08 -0.64
N GLU A 118 2.06 18.66 -0.11
CA GLU A 118 3.09 19.33 -0.91
C GLU A 118 3.75 18.36 -1.91
N MET A 119 4.08 17.15 -1.45
CA MET A 119 4.74 16.15 -2.30
C MET A 119 3.80 15.58 -3.37
N ALA A 120 2.52 15.34 -3.05
CA ALA A 120 1.50 14.96 -4.03
C ALA A 120 1.32 16.05 -5.11
N ASN A 121 1.21 17.32 -4.69
CA ASN A 121 1.09 18.45 -5.59
C ASN A 121 2.30 18.63 -6.52
N LYS A 122 3.52 18.45 -6.00
CA LYS A 122 4.77 18.51 -6.79
C LYS A 122 4.91 17.33 -7.76
N LEU A 123 4.60 16.11 -7.33
CA LEU A 123 4.69 14.91 -8.18
C LEU A 123 3.71 14.92 -9.35
N LEU A 124 2.50 15.44 -9.14
CA LEU A 124 1.39 15.36 -10.09
C LEU A 124 1.07 16.70 -10.76
N ASN A 125 1.87 17.74 -10.49
CA ASN A 125 1.71 19.11 -10.98
C ASN A 125 0.27 19.65 -10.78
N THR A 126 -0.13 19.73 -9.51
CA THR A 126 -1.45 20.23 -9.06
C THR A 126 -1.37 21.35 -8.03
N THR A 127 -0.17 21.88 -7.73
CA THR A 127 0.07 22.92 -6.71
C THR A 127 -0.81 24.17 -6.85
N ASN A 128 -1.14 24.55 -8.09
CA ASN A 128 -1.90 25.77 -8.40
C ASN A 128 -3.43 25.56 -8.35
N TYR A 129 -3.91 24.38 -7.97
CA TYR A 129 -5.33 24.02 -7.95
C TYR A 129 -5.85 23.88 -6.52
N ASP A 130 -7.12 24.24 -6.32
CA ASP A 130 -7.87 24.13 -5.06
C ASP A 130 -7.13 24.70 -3.84
N ASN A 131 -6.43 25.83 -4.01
CA ASN A 131 -5.56 26.50 -3.02
C ASN A 131 -4.41 25.61 -2.49
N GLY A 132 -4.00 24.59 -3.25
CA GLY A 132 -3.05 23.56 -2.82
C GLY A 132 -3.70 22.36 -2.11
N GLU A 133 -5.01 22.39 -1.86
CA GLU A 133 -5.77 21.29 -1.22
C GLU A 133 -6.56 20.45 -2.26
N PHE A 134 -5.95 20.22 -3.42
CA PHE A 134 -6.50 19.38 -4.50
C PHE A 134 -6.73 17.93 -4.04
N TRP A 135 -5.74 17.34 -3.36
CA TRP A 135 -5.77 15.92 -2.96
C TRP A 135 -6.59 15.64 -1.69
N LEU A 136 -6.76 16.64 -0.81
CA LEU A 136 -7.36 16.52 0.54
C LEU A 136 -6.84 15.30 1.32
N LEU A 137 -5.53 15.08 1.33
CA LEU A 137 -4.92 13.93 2.00
C LEU A 137 -5.16 13.96 3.51
N ASP A 138 -5.17 12.78 4.11
CA ASP A 138 -5.52 12.62 5.52
C ASP A 138 -4.46 13.19 6.46
N GLU A 139 -4.76 14.28 7.16
CA GLU A 139 -3.90 14.76 8.24
C GLU A 139 -3.80 13.71 9.35
N VAL A 140 -2.54 13.40 9.69
CA VAL A 140 -2.10 12.51 10.75
C VAL A 140 -1.46 13.38 11.82
N ASP A 141 -1.57 12.99 13.08
CA ASP A 141 -0.97 13.67 14.23
C ASP A 141 0.54 13.94 13.99
N GLU A 142 1.00 15.15 14.28
CA GLU A 142 2.39 15.58 14.09
C GLU A 142 3.39 14.68 14.84
N ALA A 143 3.02 14.19 16.03
CA ALA A 143 3.85 13.28 16.80
C ALA A 143 3.95 11.89 16.14
N ILE A 144 2.84 11.39 15.58
CA ILE A 144 2.81 10.12 14.82
C ILE A 144 3.64 10.26 13.54
N SER A 145 3.44 11.33 12.77
CA SER A 145 4.20 11.63 11.54
C SER A 145 5.70 11.81 11.82
N GLY A 146 6.05 12.57 12.86
CA GLY A 146 7.44 12.77 13.29
C GLY A 146 8.11 11.46 13.71
N CYS A 147 7.41 10.61 14.49
CA CYS A 147 7.90 9.28 14.86
C CYS A 147 8.07 8.38 13.63
N ALA A 148 7.12 8.37 12.71
CA ALA A 148 7.20 7.63 11.45
C ALA A 148 8.40 8.06 10.60
N ALA A 149 8.59 9.37 10.40
CA ALA A 149 9.73 9.92 9.66
C ALA A 149 11.07 9.57 10.32
N ALA A 150 11.18 9.75 11.64
CA ALA A 150 12.40 9.40 12.39
C ALA A 150 12.74 7.91 12.28
N VAL A 151 11.74 7.02 12.41
CA VAL A 151 11.90 5.57 12.22
C VAL A 151 12.41 5.24 10.82
N LEU A 152 11.78 5.80 9.77
CA LEU A 152 12.18 5.58 8.38
C LEU A 152 13.61 6.08 8.10
N ILE A 153 14.00 7.23 8.63
CA ILE A 153 15.35 7.79 8.51
C ILE A 153 16.39 6.89 9.20
N ILE A 154 16.13 6.45 10.44
CA ILE A 154 17.03 5.56 11.19
C ILE A 154 17.25 4.24 10.42
N ILE A 155 16.19 3.68 9.85
CA ILE A 155 16.28 2.46 9.02
C ILE A 155 17.07 2.72 7.73
N GLY A 156 16.83 3.85 7.04
CA GLY A 156 17.56 4.23 5.82
C GLY A 156 19.06 4.38 6.06
N VAL A 157 19.46 5.05 7.15
CA VAL A 157 20.86 5.11 7.62
C VAL A 157 21.39 3.70 7.93
N GLY A 158 20.56 2.82 8.49
CA GLY A 158 20.88 1.41 8.69
C GLY A 158 21.26 0.67 7.40
N TYR A 159 20.51 0.85 6.30
CA TYR A 159 20.84 0.25 5.01
C TYR A 159 22.11 0.84 4.38
N ILE A 160 22.39 2.14 4.56
CA ILE A 160 23.67 2.75 4.16
C ILE A 160 24.83 2.15 4.97
N ALA A 161 24.70 2.06 6.28
CA ALA A 161 25.71 1.47 7.16
C ALA A 161 25.99 -0.01 6.82
N LEU A 162 24.95 -0.76 6.44
CA LEU A 162 25.04 -2.14 5.95
C LEU A 162 25.82 -2.25 4.63
N GLY A 163 25.56 -1.35 3.67
CA GLY A 163 26.32 -1.26 2.41
C GLY A 163 27.78 -0.89 2.64
N LEU A 164 28.04 0.13 3.47
CA LEU A 164 29.40 0.53 3.89
C LEU A 164 30.12 -0.61 4.61
N PHE A 165 29.43 -1.39 5.45
CA PHE A 165 29.99 -2.56 6.11
C PHE A 165 30.40 -3.65 5.09
N ALA A 166 29.57 -3.93 4.08
CA ALA A 166 29.89 -4.88 3.02
C ALA A 166 31.09 -4.44 2.16
N VAL A 167 31.24 -3.14 1.88
CA VAL A 167 32.40 -2.59 1.13
C VAL A 167 33.67 -2.58 1.99
N PHE A 168 33.60 -2.02 3.20
CA PHE A 168 34.78 -1.72 4.03
C PHE A 168 35.16 -2.80 5.04
N TYR A 169 34.54 -3.98 5.00
CA TYR A 169 34.76 -5.12 5.91
C TYR A 169 36.24 -5.50 6.18
N ARG A 170 37.15 -5.14 5.26
CA ARG A 170 38.61 -5.27 5.42
C ARG A 170 39.19 -4.36 6.53
N ARG A 171 38.84 -3.06 6.54
CA ARG A 171 39.45 -2.07 7.46
C ARG A 171 39.12 -2.37 8.92
N SER A 172 37.89 -2.81 9.21
CA SER A 172 37.37 -3.13 10.55
C SER A 172 38.03 -4.34 11.24
N ALA A 173 38.92 -5.06 10.54
CA ALA A 173 39.77 -6.11 11.12
C ALA A 173 41.18 -5.60 11.48
N LEU A 174 41.71 -4.63 10.72
CA LEU A 174 43.07 -4.10 10.92
C LEU A 174 43.18 -3.36 12.27
N ILE A 175 42.19 -2.52 12.59
CA ILE A 175 42.13 -1.73 13.83
C ILE A 175 42.18 -2.63 15.07
N ARG A 176 41.47 -3.76 15.07
CA ARG A 176 41.47 -4.72 16.20
C ARG A 176 42.83 -5.42 16.38
N HIS A 177 43.53 -5.74 15.30
CA HIS A 177 44.87 -6.35 15.40
C HIS A 177 45.95 -5.35 15.85
N VAL A 178 45.85 -4.06 15.50
CA VAL A 178 46.79 -3.03 15.98
C VAL A 178 46.62 -2.80 17.49
N GLY A 179 45.38 -2.71 18.00
CA GLY A 179 45.12 -2.61 19.44
C GLY A 179 45.68 -3.80 20.22
N SER A 180 45.36 -5.03 19.81
CA SER A 180 45.81 -6.26 20.48
C SER A 180 47.34 -6.42 20.50
N LYS A 181 48.04 -6.06 19.41
CA LYS A 181 49.51 -6.12 19.35
C LYS A 181 50.20 -5.12 20.29
N ARG A 182 49.56 -4.01 20.67
CA ARG A 182 50.16 -3.02 21.57
C ARG A 182 50.09 -3.45 23.04
N VAL A 183 49.03 -4.16 23.44
CA VAL A 183 48.87 -4.69 24.80
C VAL A 183 49.85 -5.85 25.07
N ARG A 184 49.98 -6.79 24.12
CA ARG A 184 50.77 -8.02 24.30
C ARG A 184 52.30 -7.84 24.24
N ARG A 185 52.84 -6.62 24.25
CA ARG A 185 54.30 -6.36 24.26
C ARG A 185 54.85 -5.93 25.62
N ASN A 186 53.99 -5.57 26.58
CA ASN A 186 54.38 -5.16 27.94
C ASN A 186 54.28 -6.28 29.00
N SER A 187 53.78 -7.47 28.65
CA SER A 187 53.49 -8.57 29.58
C SER A 187 54.49 -9.74 29.52
N ASN A 188 55.69 -9.51 28.95
CA ASN A 188 56.74 -10.52 28.75
C ASN A 188 58.07 -10.10 29.41
N ALA A 189 57.99 -9.36 30.51
CA ALA A 189 59.06 -9.13 31.46
C ALA A 189 58.47 -9.30 32.87
N GLN A 190 59.20 -10.00 33.76
CA GLN A 190 58.75 -10.43 35.10
C GLN A 190 57.56 -11.42 35.11
N ASP A 191 57.88 -12.71 34.97
CA ASP A 191 57.62 -13.64 36.08
C ASP A 191 58.73 -14.69 36.12
N GLY A 192 59.14 -15.08 37.33
CA GLY A 192 60.29 -15.94 37.60
C GLY A 192 60.38 -16.27 39.08
N ARG A 193 59.84 -17.45 39.44
CA ARG A 193 59.60 -17.97 40.80
C ARG A 193 58.43 -17.32 41.55
N ARG A 194 57.39 -18.13 41.78
CA ARG A 194 57.12 -18.61 43.14
C ARG A 194 56.45 -19.99 43.14
N ARG A 195 56.54 -20.66 44.29
CA ARG A 195 55.86 -21.91 44.61
C ARG A 195 55.08 -21.72 45.91
N ASP A 196 54.06 -22.56 46.03
CA ASP A 196 53.37 -22.98 47.25
C ASP A 196 52.52 -21.95 48.03
N SER A 197 51.40 -22.47 48.53
CA SER A 197 50.22 -21.73 49.00
C SER A 197 50.12 -21.73 50.53
N LYS A 198 49.42 -20.73 51.12
CA LYS A 198 48.22 -20.97 51.98
C LYS A 198 47.56 -19.70 52.57
N VAL A 199 46.24 -19.81 52.75
CA VAL A 199 45.42 -19.34 53.91
C VAL A 199 45.28 -17.83 54.23
N MET A 200 44.13 -17.31 53.80
CA MET A 200 43.05 -16.70 54.63
C MET A 200 43.16 -15.28 55.25
N SER A 201 42.07 -14.52 55.01
CA SER A 201 41.42 -13.47 55.86
C SER A 201 42.23 -12.29 56.43
N GLY A 202 41.76 -11.06 56.15
CA GLY A 202 42.12 -9.87 56.91
C GLY A 202 41.51 -8.57 56.38
N MET A 203 41.02 -7.74 57.28
CA MET A 203 40.51 -6.36 57.14
C MET A 203 41.07 -5.48 55.99
N SER A 204 40.19 -4.65 55.41
CA SER A 204 40.54 -3.28 55.01
C SER A 204 40.53 -2.36 56.25
N PRO A 205 41.31 -1.26 56.30
CA PRO A 205 40.69 0.02 55.93
C PRO A 205 41.62 1.09 55.31
N VAL A 206 41.00 2.08 54.65
CA VAL A 206 41.35 3.53 54.58
C VAL A 206 42.81 3.97 54.32
N GLY A 207 43.03 4.78 53.27
CA GLY A 207 44.30 5.48 53.01
C GLY A 207 44.21 6.56 51.91
N ASN A 208 44.19 7.83 52.31
CA ASN A 208 43.87 8.99 51.47
C ASN A 208 44.82 9.29 50.28
N SER A 209 44.22 9.80 49.21
CA SER A 209 44.64 10.97 48.40
C SER A 209 46.13 11.24 48.11
N ALA A 210 46.51 11.11 46.84
CA ALA A 210 47.57 11.94 46.23
C ALA A 210 47.31 12.18 44.72
N MET A 211 47.11 13.44 44.33
CA MET A 211 47.39 13.92 42.97
C MET A 211 48.78 14.57 42.95
N PRO A 212 49.46 14.54 41.79
CA PRO A 212 49.99 15.79 41.25
C PRO A 212 49.58 16.02 39.79
N MET A 213 49.49 17.29 39.41
CA MET A 213 49.33 17.68 38.00
C MET A 213 50.64 17.51 37.22
N SER A 214 50.53 17.20 35.92
CA SER A 214 50.94 18.10 34.81
C SER A 214 51.24 17.28 33.54
N GLY A 215 51.25 17.95 32.37
CA GLY A 215 51.57 17.32 31.08
C GLY A 215 50.50 17.46 30.00
N LYS A 216 50.05 18.70 29.73
CA LYS A 216 49.24 18.97 28.53
C LYS A 216 50.03 18.62 27.27
N ARG A 217 49.59 17.62 26.51
CA ARG A 217 49.96 17.49 25.08
C ARG A 217 48.72 17.16 24.26
N ALA A 218 48.16 18.19 23.63
CA ALA A 218 46.99 18.05 22.78
C ALA A 218 47.30 17.11 21.61
N ASN A 219 46.44 16.11 21.42
CA ASN A 219 46.48 15.21 20.27
C ASN A 219 45.05 15.08 19.76
N THR A 220 44.78 15.69 18.61
CA THR A 220 43.43 15.87 18.05
C THR A 220 42.85 14.53 17.62
N LYS A 221 42.19 13.84 18.55
CA LYS A 221 41.45 12.60 18.26
C LYS A 221 40.23 12.95 17.41
N ILE A 222 40.31 12.68 16.11
CA ILE A 222 39.12 12.58 15.26
C ILE A 222 38.20 11.53 15.89
N ALA A 223 37.04 11.97 16.37
CA ALA A 223 36.08 11.10 17.03
C ALA A 223 35.47 10.14 16.00
N VAL A 224 35.96 8.90 15.98
CA VAL A 224 35.26 7.81 15.27
C VAL A 224 33.95 7.61 15.99
N LEU A 225 32.85 8.06 15.37
CA LEU A 225 31.50 8.01 15.91
C LEU A 225 31.15 6.56 16.30
N GLN A 226 31.18 6.27 17.60
CA GLN A 226 30.77 4.97 18.10
C GLN A 226 29.26 4.82 17.92
N PRO A 227 28.75 3.65 17.51
CA PRO A 227 27.31 3.42 17.49
C PRO A 227 26.74 3.59 18.91
N PRO A 228 25.51 4.10 19.07
CA PRO A 228 24.92 4.34 20.38
C PRO A 228 24.91 3.04 21.21
N PRO A 229 25.05 3.14 22.55
CA PRO A 229 25.32 1.98 23.40
C PRO A 229 24.23 0.90 23.31
N LEU A 230 22.97 1.31 23.10
CA LEU A 230 21.82 0.41 22.90
C LEU A 230 21.99 -0.45 21.64
N LEU A 231 22.46 0.12 20.52
CA LEU A 231 22.77 -0.62 19.29
C LEU A 231 23.96 -1.57 19.50
N SER A 232 25.01 -1.12 20.20
CA SER A 232 26.16 -1.97 20.55
C SER A 232 25.77 -3.14 21.48
N TRP A 233 24.81 -2.92 22.37
CA TRP A 233 24.31 -3.91 23.34
C TRP A 233 23.41 -4.96 22.68
N MET A 234 22.47 -4.54 21.81
CA MET A 234 21.65 -5.45 21.00
C MET A 234 22.51 -6.35 20.10
N LEU A 235 23.52 -5.76 19.44
CA LEU A 235 24.46 -6.50 18.59
C LEU A 235 25.33 -7.50 19.37
N ALA A 236 25.55 -7.28 20.68
CA ALA A 236 26.28 -8.21 21.53
C ALA A 236 25.40 -9.35 22.05
N HIS A 237 24.19 -9.06 22.55
CA HIS A 237 23.32 -10.06 23.17
C HIS A 237 22.70 -11.06 22.18
N LEU A 238 22.43 -10.66 20.93
CA LEU A 238 21.90 -11.56 19.90
C LEU A 238 22.95 -12.54 19.33
N GLY A 239 24.21 -12.47 19.76
CA GLY A 239 25.34 -13.19 19.16
C GLY A 239 25.56 -14.65 19.60
N ARG A 240 24.75 -15.22 20.51
CA ARG A 240 25.10 -16.47 21.22
C ARG A 240 23.94 -17.47 21.38
N THR A 241 23.64 -18.26 20.34
CA THR A 241 22.89 -19.54 20.47
C THR A 241 23.37 -20.62 19.48
N ASP A 242 23.22 -21.87 19.90
CA ASP A 242 23.85 -23.08 19.36
C ASP A 242 23.34 -23.55 17.98
N PRO A 243 24.13 -24.34 17.21
CA PRO A 243 23.79 -24.78 15.85
C PRO A 243 22.46 -25.55 15.75
N LEU A 244 22.11 -26.37 16.74
CA LEU A 244 20.86 -27.15 16.74
C LEU A 244 19.60 -26.24 16.82
N ALA A 245 19.73 -25.06 17.45
CA ALA A 245 18.66 -24.06 17.48
C ALA A 245 18.51 -23.26 16.17
N GLN A 246 19.40 -23.43 15.18
CA GLN A 246 19.41 -22.59 13.98
C GLN A 246 18.41 -23.03 12.89
N LEU A 247 17.97 -24.29 12.87
CA LEU A 247 17.00 -24.75 11.86
C LEU A 247 15.57 -24.28 12.18
N TYR A 248 15.10 -24.56 13.40
CA TYR A 248 13.74 -24.18 13.84
C TYR A 248 13.54 -22.65 13.83
N LYS A 249 14.60 -21.89 14.16
CA LYS A 249 14.63 -20.42 14.08
C LYS A 249 14.68 -19.82 12.66
N ASN A 250 14.68 -20.62 11.59
CA ASN A 250 14.61 -20.10 10.22
C ASN A 250 13.15 -20.04 9.72
N ALA A 251 12.43 -21.18 9.70
CA ALA A 251 11.05 -21.23 9.22
C ALA A 251 10.12 -20.28 9.98
N LEU A 252 10.16 -20.35 11.31
CA LEU A 252 9.31 -19.54 12.21
C LEU A 252 9.54 -18.03 12.08
N PHE A 253 10.70 -17.60 11.58
CA PHE A 253 11.05 -16.19 11.39
C PHE A 253 10.89 -15.71 9.94
N ASP A 254 10.58 -16.59 9.00
CA ASP A 254 10.29 -16.25 7.59
C ASP A 254 8.78 -16.30 7.31
N LEU A 255 8.03 -17.23 7.93
CA LEU A 255 6.56 -17.33 7.80
C LEU A 255 5.81 -16.00 8.08
N PRO A 256 6.10 -15.22 9.15
CA PRO A 256 5.35 -13.99 9.44
C PRO A 256 5.49 -12.92 8.34
N LYS A 257 6.57 -12.95 7.56
CA LYS A 257 6.76 -12.03 6.43
C LYS A 257 5.91 -12.42 5.23
N LEU A 258 5.85 -13.71 4.89
CA LEU A 258 5.00 -14.22 3.80
C LEU A 258 3.52 -14.03 4.13
N ILE A 259 3.14 -14.19 5.40
CA ILE A 259 1.80 -13.81 5.90
C ILE A 259 1.56 -12.30 5.68
N PHE A 260 2.47 -11.42 6.11
CA PHE A 260 2.31 -9.97 5.90
C PHE A 260 2.23 -9.57 4.41
N GLN A 261 3.01 -10.22 3.54
CA GLN A 261 2.96 -10.02 2.09
C GLN A 261 1.61 -10.48 1.51
N THR A 262 1.09 -11.62 1.94
CA THR A 262 -0.23 -12.13 1.53
C THR A 262 -1.36 -11.24 2.03
N VAL A 263 -1.30 -10.77 3.28
CA VAL A 263 -2.26 -9.80 3.83
C VAL A 263 -2.24 -8.47 3.04
N THR A 264 -1.06 -7.99 2.64
CA THR A 264 -0.95 -6.80 1.78
C THR A 264 -1.59 -7.02 0.41
N LEU A 265 -1.43 -8.21 -0.19
CA LEU A 265 -2.12 -8.57 -1.44
C LEU A 265 -3.66 -8.61 -1.26
N VAL A 266 -4.15 -9.14 -0.14
CA VAL A 266 -5.59 -9.13 0.19
C VAL A 266 -6.13 -7.71 0.40
N VAL A 267 -5.33 -6.78 0.97
CA VAL A 267 -5.70 -5.35 1.03
C VAL A 267 -5.79 -4.74 -0.37
N TYR A 268 -4.81 -4.98 -1.25
CA TYR A 268 -4.85 -4.46 -2.64
C TYR A 268 -6.03 -5.04 -3.44
N LEU A 269 -6.39 -6.30 -3.21
CA LEU A 269 -7.59 -6.93 -3.75
C LEU A 269 -8.86 -6.25 -3.22
N ARG A 270 -9.00 -6.07 -1.91
CA ARG A 270 -10.19 -5.47 -1.29
C ARG A 270 -10.40 -4.00 -1.66
N ASP A 271 -9.34 -3.19 -1.71
CA ASP A 271 -9.41 -1.78 -2.11
C ASP A 271 -9.53 -1.58 -3.63
N GLY A 272 -9.58 -2.66 -4.42
CA GLY A 272 -9.87 -2.62 -5.86
C GLY A 272 -8.73 -2.05 -6.70
N PHE A 273 -7.49 -2.36 -6.35
CA PHE A 273 -6.32 -1.87 -7.09
C PHE A 273 -6.33 -2.33 -8.56
N PRO A 274 -5.82 -1.54 -9.50
CA PRO A 274 -5.68 -1.94 -10.90
C PRO A 274 -5.07 -3.33 -11.06
N MET A 275 -5.71 -4.20 -11.84
CA MET A 275 -5.32 -5.61 -12.00
C MET A 275 -3.83 -5.79 -12.36
N LEU A 276 -3.23 -4.87 -13.11
CA LEU A 276 -1.80 -4.90 -13.42
C LEU A 276 -0.91 -4.84 -12.16
N LEU A 277 -1.25 -4.01 -11.17
CA LEU A 277 -0.53 -3.90 -9.91
C LEU A 277 -0.72 -5.14 -9.04
N ILE A 278 -1.96 -5.66 -8.96
CA ILE A 278 -2.28 -6.88 -8.22
C ILE A 278 -1.52 -8.07 -8.82
N ASN A 279 -1.56 -8.23 -10.14
CA ASN A 279 -0.92 -9.35 -10.84
C ASN A 279 0.62 -9.28 -10.77
N LEU A 280 1.20 -8.07 -10.81
CA LEU A 280 2.63 -7.87 -10.57
C LEU A 280 3.02 -8.23 -9.13
N TYR A 281 2.25 -7.79 -8.13
CA TYR A 281 2.48 -8.12 -6.71
C TYR A 281 2.38 -9.64 -6.49
N MET A 282 1.32 -10.26 -7.02
CA MET A 282 1.07 -11.70 -6.93
C MET A 282 2.19 -12.49 -7.59
N ALA A 283 2.64 -12.14 -8.81
CA ALA A 283 3.74 -12.82 -9.48
C ALA A 283 5.05 -12.79 -8.67
N LEU A 284 5.39 -11.62 -8.10
CA LEU A 284 6.57 -11.48 -7.24
C LEU A 284 6.42 -12.27 -5.92
N LEU A 285 5.21 -12.39 -5.38
CA LEU A 285 4.91 -13.15 -4.17
C LEU A 285 4.96 -14.66 -4.43
N VAL A 286 4.44 -15.13 -5.56
CA VAL A 286 4.55 -16.52 -6.03
C VAL A 286 6.01 -16.92 -6.20
N ILE A 287 6.85 -16.05 -6.76
CA ILE A 287 8.31 -16.29 -6.80
C ILE A 287 8.88 -16.43 -5.39
N ASN A 288 8.45 -15.62 -4.42
CA ASN A 288 8.91 -15.73 -3.02
C ASN A 288 8.43 -17.03 -2.34
N TRP A 289 7.22 -17.50 -2.63
CA TRP A 289 6.73 -18.83 -2.23
C TRP A 289 7.57 -19.95 -2.87
N ILE A 290 7.84 -19.91 -4.18
CA ILE A 290 8.67 -20.90 -4.89
C ILE A 290 10.10 -20.96 -4.32
N ILE A 291 10.72 -19.81 -4.03
CA ILE A 291 12.03 -19.75 -3.38
C ILE A 291 11.99 -20.39 -1.98
N SER A 292 10.89 -20.20 -1.23
CA SER A 292 10.69 -20.82 0.08
C SER A 292 10.55 -22.33 -0.03
N ILE A 293 9.70 -22.81 -0.94
CA ILE A 293 9.48 -24.23 -1.28
C ILE A 293 10.81 -24.90 -1.65
N TYR A 294 11.61 -24.27 -2.53
CA TYR A 294 12.93 -24.78 -2.92
C TYR A 294 13.94 -24.77 -1.77
N ARG A 295 13.90 -23.75 -0.89
CA ARG A 295 14.78 -23.64 0.27
C ARG A 295 14.50 -24.71 1.34
N PHE A 296 13.25 -25.16 1.50
CA PHE A 296 12.89 -26.21 2.46
C PHE A 296 12.95 -27.63 1.90
N SER A 297 12.78 -27.84 0.59
CA SER A 297 12.96 -29.16 -0.06
C SER A 297 14.42 -29.60 -0.24
N ARG A 298 15.39 -28.71 0.00
CA ARG A 298 16.81 -28.96 -0.30
C ARG A 298 17.59 -29.57 0.87
N PHE A 299 18.18 -30.74 0.66
CA PHE A 299 19.06 -31.41 1.63
C PHE A 299 20.53 -30.90 1.61
N THR A 300 20.95 -30.17 0.57
CA THR A 300 22.33 -29.68 0.41
C THR A 300 22.51 -28.23 0.87
N GLN A 301 23.49 -27.99 1.76
CA GLN A 301 23.75 -26.66 2.31
C GLN A 301 24.16 -25.63 1.25
N ASP A 302 23.55 -24.45 1.28
CA ASP A 302 23.88 -23.32 0.41
C ASP A 302 25.12 -22.55 0.93
N HIS A 303 26.29 -23.13 0.66
CA HIS A 303 27.61 -22.61 1.07
C HIS A 303 27.90 -21.16 0.61
N LYS A 304 27.20 -20.67 -0.42
CA LYS A 304 27.34 -19.30 -0.95
C LYS A 304 26.15 -18.40 -0.61
N LEU A 305 25.18 -18.87 0.18
CA LEU A 305 23.96 -18.15 0.56
C LEU A 305 23.29 -17.45 -0.63
N ILE A 306 23.22 -18.12 -1.79
CA ILE A 306 22.61 -17.57 -3.01
C ILE A 306 21.09 -17.52 -2.84
N ILE A 307 20.47 -18.62 -2.43
CA ILE A 307 19.01 -18.76 -2.26
C ILE A 307 18.52 -17.78 -1.20
N ALA A 308 19.23 -17.70 -0.07
CA ALA A 308 18.94 -16.76 1.00
C ALA A 308 19.04 -15.29 0.54
N ARG A 309 20.05 -14.94 -0.25
CA ARG A 309 20.20 -13.57 -0.77
C ARG A 309 19.11 -13.18 -1.76
N VAL A 310 18.62 -14.12 -2.60
CA VAL A 310 17.48 -13.85 -3.48
C VAL A 310 16.20 -13.72 -2.66
N PHE A 311 15.91 -14.64 -1.73
CA PHE A 311 14.75 -14.55 -0.84
C PHE A 311 14.66 -13.20 -0.09
N TYR A 312 15.76 -12.77 0.54
CA TYR A 312 15.78 -11.49 1.26
C TYR A 312 15.82 -10.24 0.36
N LEU A 313 15.96 -10.41 -0.96
CA LEU A 313 15.76 -9.36 -1.96
C LEU A 313 14.26 -9.10 -2.20
N TYR A 314 13.47 -10.17 -2.35
CA TYR A 314 12.01 -10.08 -2.50
C TYR A 314 11.35 -9.57 -1.21
N ASP A 315 11.80 -10.02 -0.04
CA ASP A 315 11.38 -9.43 1.25
C ASP A 315 11.62 -7.91 1.31
N LEU A 316 12.75 -7.43 0.77
CA LEU A 316 13.11 -6.02 0.77
C LEU A 316 12.29 -5.23 -0.27
N PHE A 317 11.96 -5.86 -1.41
CA PHE A 317 10.99 -5.31 -2.37
C PHE A 317 9.65 -5.05 -1.69
N PHE A 318 9.06 -6.03 -1.01
CA PHE A 318 7.76 -5.86 -0.35
C PHE A 318 7.80 -4.89 0.83
N ALA A 319 8.89 -4.87 1.61
CA ALA A 319 9.00 -4.00 2.79
C ALA A 319 9.18 -2.50 2.45
N VAL A 320 9.74 -2.17 1.28
CA VAL A 320 10.17 -0.80 0.93
C VAL A 320 9.67 -0.33 -0.45
N PHE A 321 9.71 -1.17 -1.48
CA PHE A 321 9.51 -0.74 -2.86
C PHE A 321 8.08 -0.94 -3.39
N ALA A 322 7.31 -1.91 -2.89
CA ALA A 322 5.95 -2.15 -3.40
C ALA A 322 5.03 -0.90 -3.35
N PRO A 323 5.00 -0.09 -2.27
CA PRO A 323 4.24 1.17 -2.26
C PRO A 323 4.77 2.23 -3.25
N MET A 324 6.07 2.20 -3.59
CA MET A 324 6.66 3.08 -4.60
C MET A 324 6.24 2.67 -6.02
N VAL A 325 6.03 1.37 -6.28
CA VAL A 325 5.51 0.88 -7.56
C VAL A 325 4.06 1.33 -7.77
N VAL A 326 3.24 1.32 -6.72
CA VAL A 326 1.90 1.92 -6.73
C VAL A 326 1.99 3.41 -7.09
N LEU A 327 2.77 4.20 -6.33
CA LEU A 327 2.89 5.64 -6.58
C LEU A 327 3.41 5.95 -8.01
N PHE A 328 4.38 5.18 -8.51
CA PHE A 328 4.89 5.32 -9.87
C PHE A 328 3.81 5.04 -10.92
N TYR A 329 3.00 3.99 -10.74
CA TYR A 329 1.86 3.70 -11.59
C TYR A 329 0.84 4.85 -11.56
N SER A 330 0.49 5.37 -10.37
CA SER A 330 -0.42 6.50 -10.22
C SER A 330 0.12 7.75 -10.94
N CYS A 331 1.41 8.07 -10.80
CA CYS A 331 2.07 9.19 -11.48
C CYS A 331 2.24 9.01 -13.00
N LYS A 332 2.00 7.80 -13.53
CA LYS A 332 1.99 7.51 -14.97
C LYS A 332 0.58 7.39 -15.56
N SER A 333 -0.41 7.10 -14.71
CA SER A 333 -1.80 6.94 -15.12
C SER A 333 -2.57 8.26 -15.04
N PHE A 334 -2.29 9.08 -14.02
CA PHE A 334 -3.06 10.30 -13.73
C PHE A 334 -3.03 11.31 -14.87
N GLN A 335 -4.19 11.50 -15.51
CA GLN A 335 -4.44 12.46 -16.57
C GLN A 335 -5.42 13.53 -16.07
N PHE A 336 -4.98 14.79 -16.14
CA PHE A 336 -5.81 15.94 -15.82
C PHE A 336 -5.70 16.95 -16.96
N ASP A 337 -6.83 17.27 -17.59
CA ASP A 337 -6.89 18.24 -18.67
C ASP A 337 -6.76 19.67 -18.12
N ARG A 338 -5.49 20.09 -18.01
CA ARG A 338 -5.11 21.43 -17.57
C ARG A 338 -5.50 22.51 -18.58
N ALA A 339 -5.67 22.16 -19.86
CA ALA A 339 -6.03 23.11 -20.91
C ALA A 339 -7.54 23.38 -20.91
N GLY A 340 -8.38 22.34 -20.92
CA GLY A 340 -9.83 22.45 -20.73
C GLY A 340 -10.20 23.05 -19.38
N PHE A 341 -9.49 22.67 -18.30
CA PHE A 341 -9.69 23.31 -16.99
C PHE A 341 -9.31 24.81 -17.00
N GLN A 342 -8.24 25.21 -17.69
CA GLN A 342 -7.89 26.63 -17.82
C GLN A 342 -8.92 27.39 -18.67
N ALA A 343 -9.41 26.81 -19.77
CA ALA A 343 -10.49 27.39 -20.58
C ALA A 343 -11.80 27.53 -19.78
N PHE A 344 -12.12 26.56 -18.93
CA PHE A 344 -13.21 26.64 -17.97
C PHE A 344 -13.01 27.76 -16.93
N VAL A 345 -11.83 27.83 -16.32
CA VAL A 345 -11.43 28.88 -15.37
C VAL A 345 -11.47 30.29 -15.99
N ASN A 346 -11.22 30.42 -17.29
CA ASN A 346 -11.29 31.67 -18.03
C ASN A 346 -12.73 32.05 -18.43
N THR A 347 -13.62 31.07 -18.63
CA THR A 347 -15.04 31.29 -19.00
C THR A 347 -15.99 31.38 -17.81
N VAL A 348 -15.54 30.99 -16.60
CA VAL A 348 -16.31 31.06 -15.35
C VAL A 348 -15.64 32.00 -14.34
N ASN A 349 -16.41 32.98 -13.86
CA ASN A 349 -15.89 34.06 -13.00
C ASN A 349 -15.23 33.54 -11.70
N PRO A 350 -14.34 34.34 -11.07
CA PRO A 350 -13.79 34.06 -9.75
C PRO A 350 -14.86 33.87 -8.66
N GLY A 351 -14.52 33.15 -7.59
CA GLY A 351 -15.41 32.90 -6.44
C GLY A 351 -16.45 31.79 -6.65
N LEU A 352 -16.46 31.13 -7.81
CA LEU A 352 -17.49 30.17 -8.19
C LEU A 352 -17.03 28.71 -8.03
N PHE A 353 -17.81 27.92 -7.27
CA PHE A 353 -17.41 26.62 -6.75
C PHE A 353 -16.94 25.58 -7.79
N GLU A 354 -17.60 25.49 -8.94
CA GLU A 354 -17.23 24.58 -10.04
C GLU A 354 -15.76 24.73 -10.51
N ARG A 355 -15.09 25.85 -10.21
CA ARG A 355 -13.64 26.04 -10.43
C ARG A 355 -12.76 25.16 -9.52
N ILE A 356 -13.31 24.14 -8.88
CA ILE A 356 -12.59 23.15 -8.09
C ILE A 356 -12.17 21.98 -8.99
N ALA A 357 -10.85 21.90 -9.21
CA ALA A 357 -10.22 21.05 -10.19
C ALA A 357 -10.40 19.55 -9.87
N ARG A 358 -10.33 19.17 -8.59
CA ARG A 358 -10.47 17.76 -8.14
C ARG A 358 -11.85 17.16 -8.40
N LEU A 359 -12.86 17.98 -8.72
CA LEU A 359 -14.22 17.54 -9.07
C LEU A 359 -14.33 17.16 -10.55
N ILE A 360 -13.56 17.84 -11.39
CA ILE A 360 -13.48 17.63 -12.84
C ILE A 360 -12.57 16.44 -13.16
N ALA A 361 -11.49 16.25 -12.38
CA ALA A 361 -10.58 15.12 -12.45
C ALA A 361 -11.30 13.74 -12.39
N ASP A 362 -10.63 12.71 -12.89
CA ASP A 362 -11.16 11.35 -12.88
C ASP A 362 -11.16 10.75 -11.45
N PRO A 363 -12.30 10.27 -10.94
CA PRO A 363 -12.41 9.79 -9.56
C PRO A 363 -11.70 8.45 -9.31
N VAL A 364 -11.51 7.61 -10.34
CA VAL A 364 -10.78 6.34 -10.25
C VAL A 364 -9.29 6.63 -10.11
N GLU A 365 -8.72 7.44 -10.99
CA GLU A 365 -7.33 7.86 -10.90
C GLU A 365 -7.04 8.60 -9.58
N MET A 366 -7.95 9.51 -9.18
CA MET A 366 -7.88 10.20 -7.89
C MET A 366 -7.89 9.24 -6.69
N SER A 367 -8.66 8.15 -6.76
CA SER A 367 -8.69 7.11 -5.71
C SER A 367 -7.38 6.31 -5.66
N ILE A 368 -6.82 5.94 -6.82
CA ILE A 368 -5.57 5.16 -6.93
C ILE A 368 -4.36 6.00 -6.45
N VAL A 369 -4.34 7.32 -6.73
CA VAL A 369 -3.34 8.23 -6.14
C VAL A 369 -3.47 8.26 -4.62
N ARG A 370 -4.68 8.53 -4.08
CA ARG A 370 -4.90 8.61 -2.63
C ARG A 370 -4.56 7.30 -1.90
N ALA A 371 -4.95 6.16 -2.46
CA ALA A 371 -4.62 4.84 -1.93
C ALA A 371 -3.10 4.58 -1.93
N GLY A 372 -2.39 5.02 -2.98
CA GLY A 372 -0.92 4.98 -3.03
C GLY A 372 -0.26 5.84 -1.95
N PHE A 373 -0.77 7.05 -1.71
CA PHE A 373 -0.27 7.92 -0.64
C PHE A 373 -0.56 7.38 0.76
N SER A 374 -1.76 6.85 1.04
CA SER A 374 -2.06 6.23 2.34
C SER A 374 -1.20 4.97 2.58
N ASN A 375 -0.99 4.12 1.57
CA ASN A 375 -0.07 2.97 1.66
C ASN A 375 1.42 3.35 1.87
N LEU A 376 1.80 4.59 1.51
CA LEU A 376 3.12 5.14 1.82
C LEU A 376 3.19 5.78 3.21
N ARG A 377 2.07 5.97 3.90
CA ARG A 377 2.02 6.67 5.19
C ARG A 377 1.81 5.70 6.35
N LEU A 378 2.31 6.10 7.51
CA LEU A 378 2.21 5.32 8.74
C LEU A 378 1.27 6.08 9.67
N GLU A 379 -0.01 6.00 9.34
CA GLU A 379 -1.10 6.79 9.91
C GLU A 379 -1.48 6.30 11.33
N THR A 380 -1.07 5.07 11.71
CA THR A 380 -1.29 4.49 13.04
C THR A 380 0.00 3.98 13.72
N PRO A 381 0.08 3.98 15.06
CA PRO A 381 1.24 3.47 15.80
C PRO A 381 1.55 1.99 15.51
N SER A 382 0.53 1.18 15.23
CA SER A 382 0.71 -0.24 14.87
C SER A 382 1.41 -0.40 13.52
N GLN A 383 1.09 0.42 12.51
CA GLN A 383 1.82 0.47 11.24
C GLN A 383 3.28 0.85 11.45
N ILE A 384 3.58 1.84 12.30
CA ILE A 384 4.96 2.23 12.65
C ILE A 384 5.72 1.05 13.27
N ILE A 385 5.12 0.38 14.26
CA ILE A 385 5.73 -0.78 14.94
C ILE A 385 5.99 -1.94 13.96
N VAL A 386 5.02 -2.27 13.10
CA VAL A 386 5.18 -3.34 12.10
C VAL A 386 6.25 -2.99 11.06
N LYS A 387 6.24 -1.77 10.51
CA LYS A 387 7.24 -1.28 9.55
C LYS A 387 8.65 -1.28 10.17
N LEU A 388 8.78 -0.89 11.44
CA LEU A 388 10.02 -0.94 12.20
C LEU A 388 10.51 -2.38 12.37
N LEU A 389 9.68 -3.29 12.89
CA LEU A 389 10.05 -4.69 13.14
C LEU A 389 10.46 -5.41 11.86
N LEU A 390 9.70 -5.27 10.76
CA LEU A 390 10.01 -5.89 9.47
C LEU A 390 11.37 -5.43 8.93
N ASN A 391 11.69 -4.14 9.08
CA ASN A 391 12.96 -3.57 8.62
C ASN A 391 14.14 -3.92 9.55
N LEU A 392 13.96 -3.92 10.87
CA LEU A 392 14.98 -4.40 11.81
C LEU A 392 15.32 -5.88 11.56
N LEU A 393 14.31 -6.73 11.32
CA LEU A 393 14.50 -8.12 10.93
C LEU A 393 15.21 -8.26 9.57
N SER A 394 14.94 -7.35 8.63
CA SER A 394 15.64 -7.29 7.33
C SER A 394 17.13 -6.94 7.52
N LEU A 395 17.43 -5.83 8.20
CA LEU A 395 18.79 -5.37 8.52
C LEU A 395 19.59 -6.45 9.26
N PHE A 396 19.01 -7.07 10.28
CA PHE A 396 19.65 -8.16 11.05
C PHE A 396 19.99 -9.38 10.18
N LYS A 397 19.04 -9.86 9.36
CA LYS A 397 19.25 -11.02 8.49
C LYS A 397 20.32 -10.73 7.43
N TRP A 398 20.29 -9.54 6.81
CA TRP A 398 21.34 -9.12 5.86
C TRP A 398 22.71 -8.94 6.52
N GLN A 399 22.79 -8.34 7.71
CA GLN A 399 24.04 -8.20 8.46
C GLN A 399 24.65 -9.57 8.80
N ARG A 400 23.81 -10.55 9.17
CA ARG A 400 24.23 -11.93 9.41
C ARG A 400 24.76 -12.59 8.12
N ILE A 401 24.08 -12.43 6.98
CA ILE A 401 24.53 -12.95 5.68
C ILE A 401 25.91 -12.38 5.30
N ILE A 402 26.08 -11.06 5.38
CA ILE A 402 27.36 -10.39 5.09
C ILE A 402 28.46 -10.90 6.03
N SER A 403 28.17 -11.01 7.32
CA SER A 403 29.12 -11.50 8.33
C SER A 403 29.52 -12.97 8.10
N THR A 404 28.58 -13.82 7.69
CA THR A 404 28.84 -15.23 7.36
C THR A 404 29.67 -15.35 6.09
N LEU A 405 29.34 -14.63 5.00
CA LEU A 405 30.13 -14.65 3.76
C LEU A 405 31.58 -14.16 3.99
N VAL A 406 31.75 -13.06 4.73
CA VAL A 406 33.06 -12.53 5.13
C VAL A 406 33.84 -13.56 5.97
N SER A 407 33.17 -14.31 6.85
CA SER A 407 33.81 -15.30 7.71
C SER A 407 34.17 -16.58 6.96
N ALA A 408 33.27 -17.10 6.13
CA ALA A 408 33.51 -18.27 5.27
C ALA A 408 34.71 -18.03 4.33
N ASN A 409 34.78 -16.87 3.66
CA ASN A 409 35.91 -16.55 2.80
C ASN A 409 37.23 -16.37 3.58
N ARG A 410 37.18 -15.88 4.83
CA ARG A 410 38.36 -15.83 5.72
C ARG A 410 38.83 -17.22 6.16
N ILE A 411 37.91 -18.17 6.36
CA ILE A 411 38.22 -19.56 6.71
C ILE A 411 38.81 -20.28 5.49
N ALA A 412 38.18 -20.19 4.32
CA ALA A 412 38.68 -20.79 3.08
C ALA A 412 40.11 -20.35 2.72
N HIS A 413 40.48 -19.09 2.98
CA HIS A 413 41.85 -18.59 2.79
C HIS A 413 42.84 -18.93 3.91
N ARG A 414 42.41 -19.54 5.04
CA ARG A 414 43.28 -19.84 6.21
C ARG A 414 43.85 -21.26 6.24
N ARG A 415 43.74 -21.99 5.12
CA ARG A 415 44.09 -23.41 4.87
C ARG A 415 43.01 -24.43 5.24
N VAL A 416 43.23 -25.62 4.67
CA VAL A 416 42.50 -26.88 4.79
C VAL A 416 42.34 -27.31 6.27
N ILE A 417 41.38 -28.21 6.51
CA ILE A 417 40.98 -28.82 7.79
C ILE A 417 39.98 -27.97 8.60
N ALA A 418 38.70 -28.25 8.37
CA ALA A 418 37.69 -28.40 9.42
C ALA A 418 36.68 -29.45 8.94
N LEU A 419 36.32 -30.42 9.79
CA LEU A 419 35.41 -31.52 9.42
C LEU A 419 34.00 -31.01 9.14
N SER A 420 33.37 -31.52 8.08
CA SER A 420 31.92 -31.38 7.89
C SER A 420 31.20 -32.23 8.94
N GLY A 421 30.80 -31.60 10.04
CA GLY A 421 29.92 -32.22 11.02
C GLY A 421 28.56 -32.48 10.38
N ASN A 422 28.28 -33.74 10.01
CA ASN A 422 26.97 -34.16 9.51
C ASN A 422 25.92 -34.05 10.63
N THR A 423 25.34 -32.86 10.78
CA THR A 423 24.05 -32.72 11.46
C THR A 423 23.01 -33.42 10.59
N ALA A 424 22.66 -34.66 10.93
CA ALA A 424 21.61 -35.41 10.26
C ALA A 424 20.26 -34.76 10.54
N ILE A 425 19.83 -33.85 9.66
CA ILE A 425 18.52 -33.21 9.73
C ILE A 425 17.46 -34.28 9.43
N THR A 426 16.45 -34.39 10.29
CA THR A 426 15.47 -35.48 10.18
C THR A 426 14.52 -35.25 9.00
N TRP A 427 14.45 -36.22 8.10
CA TRP A 427 13.66 -36.20 6.86
C TRP A 427 12.22 -35.68 7.05
N LYS A 428 11.55 -36.09 8.15
CA LYS A 428 10.18 -35.66 8.50
C LYS A 428 10.01 -34.14 8.61
N GLN A 429 11.04 -33.38 9.02
CA GLN A 429 10.95 -31.93 9.21
C GLN A 429 10.99 -31.15 7.88
N HIS A 430 11.70 -31.66 6.87
CA HIS A 430 11.75 -31.06 5.53
C HIS A 430 10.41 -31.19 4.80
N VAL A 431 9.78 -32.38 4.88
CA VAL A 431 8.50 -32.66 4.20
C VAL A 431 7.39 -31.75 4.72
N LEU A 432 7.23 -31.62 6.04
CA LEU A 432 6.19 -30.76 6.63
C LEU A 432 6.34 -29.29 6.22
N GLY A 433 7.57 -28.75 6.23
CA GLY A 433 7.83 -27.39 5.79
C GLY A 433 7.46 -27.19 4.32
N TRP A 434 7.93 -28.08 3.44
CA TRP A 434 7.63 -28.03 2.01
C TRP A 434 6.12 -28.05 1.71
N VAL A 435 5.36 -28.94 2.35
CA VAL A 435 3.89 -29.02 2.17
C VAL A 435 3.20 -27.71 2.57
N VAL A 436 3.59 -27.10 3.69
CA VAL A 436 2.97 -25.84 4.18
C VAL A 436 3.27 -24.66 3.25
N PHE A 437 4.52 -24.50 2.77
CA PHE A 437 4.83 -23.42 1.81
C PHE A 437 4.19 -23.67 0.45
N ALA A 438 4.01 -24.92 0.03
CA ALA A 438 3.33 -25.27 -1.21
C ALA A 438 1.81 -25.00 -1.14
N SER A 439 1.13 -25.40 -0.06
CA SER A 439 -0.31 -25.20 0.10
C SER A 439 -0.67 -23.72 0.25
N CYS A 440 0.09 -22.95 1.06
CA CYS A 440 -0.15 -21.52 1.21
C CYS A 440 0.13 -20.73 -0.09
N GLY A 441 1.17 -21.11 -0.85
CA GLY A 441 1.45 -20.52 -2.15
C GLY A 441 0.35 -20.80 -3.18
N ALA A 442 -0.08 -22.06 -3.30
CA ALA A 442 -1.17 -22.46 -4.19
C ALA A 442 -2.50 -21.79 -3.81
N PHE A 443 -2.84 -21.74 -2.51
CA PHE A 443 -4.03 -21.05 -2.02
C PHE A 443 -4.00 -19.55 -2.33
N THR A 444 -2.84 -18.89 -2.21
CA THR A 444 -2.69 -17.46 -2.54
C THR A 444 -3.01 -17.20 -4.01
N VAL A 445 -2.55 -18.05 -4.94
CA VAL A 445 -2.87 -17.96 -6.37
C VAL A 445 -4.36 -18.22 -6.62
N LEU A 446 -4.90 -19.31 -6.06
CA LEU A 446 -6.29 -19.70 -6.24
C LEU A 446 -7.24 -18.61 -5.73
N TYR A 447 -7.03 -18.10 -4.51
CA TYR A 447 -7.84 -17.03 -3.94
C TYR A 447 -7.80 -15.78 -4.81
N THR A 448 -6.61 -15.35 -5.25
CA THR A 448 -6.44 -14.16 -6.10
C THR A 448 -7.22 -14.29 -7.41
N ALA A 449 -7.08 -15.43 -8.10
CA ALA A 449 -7.73 -15.67 -9.38
C ALA A 449 -9.25 -15.80 -9.26
N VAL A 450 -9.75 -16.54 -8.25
CA VAL A 450 -11.19 -16.71 -8.03
C VAL A 450 -11.83 -15.40 -7.57
N ALA A 451 -11.20 -14.62 -6.69
CA ALA A 451 -11.70 -13.31 -6.28
C ALA A 451 -11.78 -12.33 -7.46
N GLN A 452 -10.73 -12.24 -8.30
CA GLN A 452 -10.77 -11.41 -9.50
C GLN A 452 -11.91 -11.82 -10.46
N VAL A 453 -11.99 -13.09 -10.85
CA VAL A 453 -12.98 -13.56 -11.82
C VAL A 453 -14.41 -13.47 -11.26
N SER A 454 -14.63 -13.83 -9.99
CA SER A 454 -15.96 -13.79 -9.38
C SER A 454 -16.45 -12.35 -9.22
N SER A 455 -15.68 -11.45 -8.61
CA SER A 455 -16.16 -10.08 -8.37
C SER A 455 -16.38 -9.30 -9.68
N ILE A 456 -15.55 -9.52 -10.71
CA ILE A 456 -15.75 -8.91 -12.04
C ILE A 456 -17.03 -9.43 -12.70
N ASN A 457 -17.31 -10.74 -12.62
CA ASN A 457 -18.53 -11.31 -13.19
C ASN A 457 -19.79 -10.82 -12.46
N ASN A 458 -19.79 -10.78 -11.13
CA ASN A 458 -20.91 -10.26 -10.33
C ASN A 458 -21.19 -8.78 -10.64
N CYS A 459 -20.15 -7.97 -10.83
CA CYS A 459 -20.29 -6.55 -11.14
C CYS A 459 -20.54 -6.23 -12.63
N LYS A 460 -20.54 -7.22 -13.53
CA LYS A 460 -20.66 -7.01 -14.98
C LYS A 460 -21.97 -6.32 -15.41
N ALA A 461 -23.02 -6.41 -14.60
CA ALA A 461 -24.30 -5.73 -14.84
C ALA A 461 -24.28 -4.22 -14.53
N TYR A 462 -23.28 -3.74 -13.78
CA TYR A 462 -23.25 -2.40 -13.20
C TYR A 462 -22.04 -1.59 -13.70
N PRO A 463 -22.08 -1.01 -14.92
CA PRO A 463 -20.98 -0.20 -15.46
C PRO A 463 -20.67 1.06 -14.64
N GLN A 464 -21.59 1.49 -13.77
CA GLN A 464 -21.40 2.57 -12.79
C GLN A 464 -20.41 2.19 -11.67
N CYS A 465 -20.09 0.90 -11.49
CA CYS A 465 -19.11 0.45 -10.52
C CYS A 465 -17.68 0.62 -11.05
N ALA A 466 -17.15 1.83 -10.91
CA ALA A 466 -15.86 2.22 -11.46
C ALA A 466 -14.66 1.59 -10.73
N VAL A 467 -14.84 1.13 -9.49
CA VAL A 467 -13.85 0.30 -8.75
C VAL A 467 -14.56 -0.87 -8.08
N VAL A 468 -14.15 -2.09 -8.44
CA VAL A 468 -14.65 -3.37 -7.87
C VAL A 468 -13.72 -3.83 -6.75
N SER A 469 -14.29 -4.24 -5.61
CA SER A 469 -13.59 -4.91 -4.52
C SER A 469 -13.43 -6.40 -4.85
N TYR A 470 -12.20 -6.87 -5.08
CA TYR A 470 -11.94 -8.27 -5.40
C TYR A 470 -11.92 -9.13 -4.13
N GLN A 471 -13.08 -9.68 -3.75
CA GLN A 471 -13.19 -10.58 -2.60
C GLN A 471 -14.02 -11.81 -2.99
N TRP A 472 -13.59 -12.99 -2.52
CA TRP A 472 -14.30 -14.24 -2.72
C TRP A 472 -14.92 -14.74 -1.41
N TYR A 473 -16.24 -14.93 -1.44
CA TYR A 473 -17.05 -15.56 -0.39
C TYR A 473 -17.85 -16.70 -1.01
N TRP A 474 -18.09 -17.77 -0.25
CA TRP A 474 -18.81 -18.93 -0.76
C TRP A 474 -20.32 -18.65 -0.80
N GLY A 475 -20.93 -18.84 -1.97
CA GLY A 475 -22.37 -18.62 -2.19
C GLY A 475 -22.81 -17.16 -2.44
N TRP A 476 -21.88 -16.19 -2.48
CA TRP A 476 -22.20 -14.78 -2.74
C TRP A 476 -22.26 -14.48 -4.24
N SER A 477 -23.24 -13.69 -4.66
CA SER A 477 -23.53 -13.35 -6.06
C SER A 477 -23.61 -11.83 -6.33
N GLU A 478 -23.59 -11.05 -5.27
CA GLU A 478 -23.71 -9.60 -5.23
C GLU A 478 -22.46 -8.91 -5.81
N CYS A 479 -22.63 -7.71 -6.39
CA CYS A 479 -21.51 -6.88 -6.81
C CYS A 479 -20.87 -6.19 -5.60
N LEU A 480 -19.62 -6.55 -5.31
CA LEU A 480 -18.83 -5.91 -4.25
C LEU A 480 -18.23 -4.59 -4.76
N CYS A 481 -19.07 -3.57 -4.91
CA CYS A 481 -18.61 -2.29 -5.42
C CYS A 481 -17.90 -1.44 -4.35
N ARG A 482 -16.78 -0.81 -4.74
CA ARG A 482 -15.97 0.05 -3.86
C ARG A 482 -16.14 1.53 -4.17
N VAL A 483 -16.24 1.90 -5.45
CA VAL A 483 -16.48 3.27 -5.90
C VAL A 483 -17.55 3.29 -6.99
N LEU A 484 -18.65 3.99 -6.72
CA LEU A 484 -19.75 4.22 -7.67
C LEU A 484 -19.56 5.59 -8.34
N VAL A 485 -19.54 5.60 -9.67
CA VAL A 485 -19.43 6.81 -10.49
C VAL A 485 -20.48 6.75 -11.60
N ASP A 486 -21.45 7.65 -11.57
CA ASP A 486 -22.35 7.90 -12.69
C ASP A 486 -22.47 9.42 -12.90
N ARG A 487 -21.85 9.91 -13.98
CA ARG A 487 -21.64 11.34 -14.22
C ARG A 487 -22.10 11.70 -15.62
N GLU A 488 -23.29 12.26 -15.75
CA GLU A 488 -23.67 12.91 -17.01
C GLU A 488 -23.05 14.30 -17.07
N VAL A 489 -21.95 14.41 -17.81
CA VAL A 489 -21.20 15.68 -17.93
C VAL A 489 -21.71 16.53 -19.10
N ASP A 490 -22.36 15.96 -20.11
CA ASP A 490 -23.03 16.74 -21.17
C ASP A 490 -24.45 16.30 -21.48
N PRO A 491 -25.43 16.65 -20.62
CA PRO A 491 -26.79 16.84 -21.10
C PRO A 491 -26.79 17.92 -22.18
N ARG A 492 -27.18 17.56 -23.40
CA ARG A 492 -27.16 18.44 -24.59
C ARG A 492 -28.48 19.15 -24.80
N THR A 493 -29.56 18.57 -24.29
CA THR A 493 -30.90 19.13 -24.36
C THR A 493 -31.40 19.54 -22.99
N TYR A 494 -32.31 20.52 -22.96
CA TYR A 494 -33.00 20.94 -21.75
C TYR A 494 -33.85 19.82 -21.16
N ASP A 495 -34.52 19.01 -21.99
CA ASP A 495 -35.38 17.92 -21.54
C ASP A 495 -34.59 16.81 -20.82
N GLU A 496 -33.41 16.46 -21.33
CA GLU A 496 -32.46 15.51 -20.73
C GLU A 496 -31.96 15.99 -19.36
N TRP A 497 -31.77 17.31 -19.20
CA TRP A 497 -31.37 17.92 -17.93
C TRP A 497 -32.55 18.08 -16.95
N VAL A 498 -33.76 18.34 -17.45
CA VAL A 498 -35.00 18.37 -16.65
C VAL A 498 -35.45 16.98 -16.24
N SER A 499 -35.16 15.93 -17.01
CA SER A 499 -35.61 14.55 -16.78
C SER A 499 -34.46 13.54 -16.83
N PRO A 500 -33.45 13.68 -15.95
CA PRO A 500 -32.29 12.81 -15.95
C PRO A 500 -32.65 11.37 -15.54
N THR A 501 -31.88 10.41 -16.03
CA THR A 501 -32.06 8.97 -15.76
C THR A 501 -32.10 8.68 -14.26
N ASN A 502 -33.09 7.90 -13.82
CA ASN A 502 -33.20 7.42 -12.45
C ASN A 502 -32.23 6.27 -12.20
N ILE A 503 -31.37 6.42 -11.19
CA ILE A 503 -30.40 5.40 -10.76
C ILE A 503 -30.58 4.99 -9.29
N THR A 504 -31.66 5.41 -8.62
CA THR A 504 -31.93 5.07 -7.20
C THR A 504 -31.80 3.58 -6.94
N GLN A 505 -32.33 2.72 -7.83
CA GLN A 505 -32.21 1.27 -7.71
C GLN A 505 -30.76 0.77 -7.86
N VAL A 506 -29.98 1.32 -8.80
CA VAL A 506 -28.56 0.96 -8.96
C VAL A 506 -27.75 1.32 -7.71
N VAL A 507 -28.06 2.47 -7.09
CA VAL A 507 -27.45 2.87 -5.81
C VAL A 507 -27.87 1.92 -4.67
N ALA A 508 -29.12 1.47 -4.65
CA ALA A 508 -29.61 0.48 -3.67
C ALA A 508 -28.91 -0.89 -3.84
N ASP A 509 -28.94 -1.44 -5.06
CA ASP A 509 -28.35 -2.75 -5.39
C ASP A 509 -26.86 -2.81 -5.04
N LEU A 510 -26.09 -1.78 -5.44
CA LEU A 510 -24.65 -1.69 -5.15
C LEU A 510 -24.35 -1.42 -3.65
N SER A 511 -25.34 -0.96 -2.89
CA SER A 511 -25.23 -0.76 -1.43
C SER A 511 -25.52 -2.02 -0.62
N LEU A 512 -26.20 -3.02 -1.19
CA LEU A 512 -26.58 -4.25 -0.48
C LEU A 512 -25.40 -4.95 0.22
N ALA A 513 -24.22 -4.91 -0.41
CA ALA A 513 -22.98 -5.51 0.09
C ALA A 513 -22.22 -4.67 1.15
N GLY A 514 -22.55 -3.38 1.32
CA GLY A 514 -21.93 -2.51 2.33
C GLY A 514 -20.47 -2.08 2.10
N GLU A 515 -19.85 -2.42 0.96
CA GLU A 515 -18.42 -2.14 0.68
C GLU A 515 -18.15 -0.78 0.01
N LEU A 516 -19.18 -0.01 -0.35
CA LEU A 516 -19.04 1.30 -0.98
C LEU A 516 -18.27 2.27 -0.06
N TYR A 517 -17.18 2.82 -0.61
CA TYR A 517 -16.30 3.78 0.04
C TYR A 517 -16.46 5.20 -0.53
N ALA A 518 -16.78 5.32 -1.81
CA ALA A 518 -17.06 6.62 -2.43
C ALA A 518 -18.19 6.54 -3.46
N ILE A 519 -19.05 7.56 -3.47
CA ILE A 519 -20.15 7.73 -4.41
C ILE A 519 -20.02 9.12 -5.05
N GLN A 520 -19.95 9.17 -6.39
CA GLN A 520 -20.06 10.40 -7.16
C GLN A 520 -21.16 10.27 -8.21
N VAL A 521 -22.25 11.02 -8.01
CA VAL A 521 -23.37 11.11 -8.93
C VAL A 521 -23.53 12.54 -9.42
N VAL A 522 -23.61 12.72 -10.74
CA VAL A 522 -23.80 14.03 -11.40
C VAL A 522 -24.89 13.89 -12.48
N ASN A 523 -25.92 14.74 -12.44
CA ASN A 523 -27.01 14.78 -13.43
C ASN A 523 -27.74 13.42 -13.61
N ARG A 524 -27.98 12.69 -12.52
CA ARG A 524 -28.81 11.47 -12.46
C ARG A 524 -29.76 11.54 -11.27
N LEU A 525 -31.01 11.13 -11.44
CA LEU A 525 -32.01 11.19 -10.38
C LEU A 525 -31.68 10.13 -9.31
N VAL A 526 -31.47 10.60 -8.08
CA VAL A 526 -31.30 9.79 -6.86
C VAL A 526 -32.24 10.34 -5.80
N TYR A 527 -33.46 9.82 -5.82
CA TYR A 527 -34.54 10.19 -4.91
C TYR A 527 -35.45 8.99 -4.66
N PRO A 528 -35.75 8.63 -3.40
CA PRO A 528 -35.04 9.04 -2.18
C PRO A 528 -33.59 8.52 -2.11
N LEU A 529 -32.84 8.99 -1.10
CA LEU A 529 -31.94 8.17 -0.27
C LEU A 529 -32.28 6.66 -0.15
N PRO A 530 -31.68 5.66 -0.84
CA PRO A 530 -32.04 4.27 -0.57
C PRO A 530 -31.56 3.82 0.82
N GLU A 531 -32.40 3.08 1.55
CA GLU A 531 -32.11 2.58 2.91
C GLU A 531 -30.94 1.59 2.92
N GLU A 532 -30.71 0.88 1.81
CA GLU A 532 -29.60 -0.04 1.61
C GLU A 532 -28.25 0.66 1.80
N LEU A 533 -28.15 1.95 1.45
CA LEU A 533 -26.93 2.75 1.59
C LEU A 533 -26.46 2.83 3.05
N ARG A 534 -27.37 2.70 4.02
CA ARG A 534 -27.05 2.64 5.46
C ARG A 534 -26.10 1.49 5.82
N ARG A 535 -26.06 0.40 5.02
CA ARG A 535 -25.11 -0.71 5.19
C ARG A 535 -23.65 -0.29 4.95
N CYS A 536 -23.42 0.78 4.19
CA CYS A 536 -22.10 1.24 3.76
C CYS A 536 -21.38 2.03 4.88
N THR A 537 -21.13 1.37 6.01
CA THR A 537 -20.50 1.96 7.21
C THR A 537 -19.10 2.55 6.98
N ASN A 538 -18.43 2.14 5.90
CA ASN A 538 -17.12 2.62 5.46
C ASN A 538 -17.18 3.76 4.44
N LEU A 539 -18.37 4.32 4.15
CA LEU A 539 -18.54 5.41 3.19
C LEU A 539 -17.76 6.65 3.65
N ASN A 540 -16.84 7.10 2.78
CA ASN A 540 -15.90 8.18 3.02
C ASN A 540 -16.22 9.44 2.22
N LYS A 541 -16.85 9.28 1.05
CA LYS A 541 -17.20 10.39 0.16
C LYS A 541 -18.61 10.21 -0.42
N LEU A 542 -19.41 11.27 -0.32
CA LEU A 542 -20.70 11.37 -0.98
C LEU A 542 -20.76 12.69 -1.75
N ILE A 543 -20.81 12.59 -3.08
CA ILE A 543 -20.92 13.71 -4.01
C ILE A 543 -22.22 13.52 -4.80
N LEU A 544 -23.18 14.40 -4.58
CA LEU A 544 -24.49 14.40 -5.22
C LEU A 544 -24.69 15.78 -5.87
N ILE A 545 -24.61 15.83 -7.20
CA ILE A 545 -24.71 17.06 -7.97
C ILE A 545 -25.87 16.93 -8.97
N TYR A 546 -26.85 17.81 -8.84
CA TYR A 546 -28.02 17.90 -9.71
C TYR A 546 -28.82 16.57 -9.73
N THR A 547 -28.97 15.96 -8.55
CA THR A 547 -29.57 14.62 -8.36
C THR A 547 -31.04 14.62 -7.97
N LYS A 548 -31.65 15.80 -7.79
CA LYS A 548 -33.04 16.01 -7.32
C LYS A 548 -33.37 15.40 -5.96
N THR A 549 -32.36 15.12 -5.14
CA THR A 549 -32.56 14.64 -3.77
C THR A 549 -33.08 15.79 -2.89
N ASP A 550 -34.33 15.69 -2.44
CA ASP A 550 -35.04 16.74 -1.69
C ASP A 550 -34.81 16.69 -0.16
N ARG A 551 -34.35 15.55 0.38
CA ARG A 551 -34.27 15.28 1.82
C ARG A 551 -33.07 14.38 2.13
N LEU A 552 -32.32 14.74 3.18
CA LEU A 552 -31.35 13.81 3.80
C LEU A 552 -32.07 12.89 4.80
N PRO A 553 -31.73 11.59 4.87
CA PRO A 553 -32.37 10.64 5.79
C PRO A 553 -31.86 10.78 7.23
N GLU A 554 -32.67 10.40 8.21
CA GLU A 554 -32.35 10.49 9.65
C GLU A 554 -31.06 9.73 10.03
N TRP A 555 -30.80 8.58 9.40
CA TRP A 555 -29.61 7.75 9.61
C TRP A 555 -28.33 8.29 8.97
N MET A 556 -28.36 9.46 8.30
CA MET A 556 -27.16 10.08 7.71
C MET A 556 -26.02 10.25 8.73
N ASN A 557 -26.36 10.38 10.01
CA ASN A 557 -25.41 10.49 11.12
C ASN A 557 -24.64 9.20 11.44
N GLU A 558 -24.97 8.06 10.84
CA GLU A 558 -24.33 6.76 11.09
C GLU A 558 -23.01 6.57 10.31
N PHE A 559 -22.76 7.37 9.26
CA PHE A 559 -21.53 7.31 8.47
C PHE A 559 -20.33 7.97 9.17
N THR A 560 -19.78 7.28 10.17
CA THR A 560 -18.63 7.77 10.97
C THR A 560 -17.36 8.04 10.15
N GLN A 561 -17.17 7.36 9.00
CA GLN A 561 -15.96 7.43 8.17
C GLN A 561 -15.99 8.55 7.11
N MET A 562 -17.06 9.34 7.05
CA MET A 562 -17.24 10.42 6.07
C MET A 562 -16.21 11.55 6.22
N GLN A 563 -15.49 11.84 5.14
CA GLN A 563 -14.53 12.94 5.01
C GLN A 563 -14.95 14.02 4.01
N TYR A 564 -15.76 13.68 3.00
CA TYR A 564 -16.14 14.60 1.92
C TYR A 564 -17.65 14.51 1.65
N PHE A 565 -18.38 15.58 1.99
CA PHE A 565 -19.78 15.75 1.62
C PHE A 565 -19.90 16.91 0.64
N HIS A 566 -20.47 16.65 -0.54
CA HIS A 566 -20.82 17.69 -1.52
C HIS A 566 -22.23 17.41 -2.00
N PHE A 567 -23.14 18.30 -1.64
CA PHE A 567 -24.49 18.34 -2.17
C PHE A 567 -24.70 19.60 -3.00
N GLU A 568 -25.09 19.46 -4.27
CA GLU A 568 -25.41 20.58 -5.14
C GLU A 568 -26.78 20.40 -5.80
N GLY A 569 -27.70 21.31 -5.48
CA GLY A 569 -29.05 21.35 -6.03
C GLY A 569 -29.09 21.87 -7.47
N ASP A 570 -30.04 21.37 -8.27
CA ASP A 570 -30.20 21.76 -9.67
C ASP A 570 -30.91 23.12 -9.85
N PHE A 571 -31.47 23.35 -11.03
CA PHE A 571 -32.21 24.53 -11.43
C PHE A 571 -33.73 24.36 -11.32
N SER A 572 -34.21 23.14 -11.02
CA SER A 572 -35.62 22.82 -10.88
C SER A 572 -36.19 23.29 -9.54
N MET A 573 -37.46 23.04 -9.26
CA MET A 573 -38.03 23.30 -7.93
C MET A 573 -37.77 22.16 -6.91
N ALA A 574 -37.16 21.04 -7.34
CA ALA A 574 -36.86 19.88 -6.49
C ALA A 574 -35.50 20.02 -5.78
N GLY A 575 -35.42 20.97 -4.85
CA GLY A 575 -34.23 21.23 -4.03
C GLY A 575 -34.27 20.60 -2.64
N LEU A 576 -33.14 20.68 -1.93
CA LEU A 576 -33.04 20.16 -0.56
C LEU A 576 -33.91 21.00 0.40
N SER A 577 -35.02 20.40 0.80
CA SER A 577 -36.01 20.93 1.75
C SER A 577 -35.74 20.47 3.19
N TYR A 578 -35.14 19.29 3.38
CA TYR A 578 -34.93 18.70 4.70
C TYR A 578 -33.50 18.20 4.93
N ALA A 579 -32.96 18.54 6.10
CA ALA A 579 -31.76 17.92 6.64
C ALA A 579 -31.93 17.71 8.16
N PRO A 580 -31.72 16.50 8.69
CA PRO A 580 -31.78 16.24 10.12
C PRO A 580 -30.80 17.10 10.92
N LYS A 581 -31.22 17.58 12.10
CA LYS A 581 -30.39 18.42 12.99
C LYS A 581 -29.08 17.74 13.40
N ASN A 582 -29.06 16.42 13.39
CA ASN A 582 -27.97 15.52 13.75
C ASN A 582 -27.17 14.99 12.53
N ALA A 583 -27.49 15.35 11.29
CA ALA A 583 -26.97 14.68 10.08
C ALA A 583 -25.43 14.52 10.06
N PHE A 584 -24.67 15.54 10.51
CA PHE A 584 -23.19 15.47 10.58
C PHE A 584 -22.65 15.05 11.96
N SER A 585 -23.50 14.82 12.97
CA SER A 585 -23.11 14.58 14.38
C SER A 585 -22.38 13.25 14.66
N GLY A 586 -22.20 12.38 13.67
CA GLY A 586 -21.32 11.20 13.74
C GLY A 586 -20.03 11.33 12.91
N MET A 587 -19.96 12.31 12.00
CA MET A 587 -18.90 12.43 10.99
C MET A 587 -17.68 13.20 11.55
N ASN A 588 -17.07 12.69 12.62
CA ASN A 588 -15.98 13.40 13.32
C ASN A 588 -14.76 13.72 12.43
N ASP A 589 -14.59 12.95 11.34
CA ASP A 589 -13.51 13.07 10.36
C ASP A 589 -13.88 13.90 9.11
N LEU A 590 -15.03 14.56 9.09
CA LEU A 590 -15.51 15.37 7.96
C LEU A 590 -14.59 16.57 7.72
N ARG A 591 -13.79 16.51 6.66
CA ARG A 591 -12.81 17.53 6.25
C ARG A 591 -13.43 18.59 5.33
N PHE A 592 -14.43 18.20 4.55
CA PHE A 592 -14.99 19.04 3.50
C PHE A 592 -16.54 18.95 3.45
N ILE A 593 -17.19 20.12 3.45
CA ILE A 593 -18.63 20.28 3.20
C ILE A 593 -18.86 21.31 2.10
N HIS A 594 -19.63 20.93 1.08
CA HIS A 594 -20.32 21.86 0.18
C HIS A 594 -21.84 21.63 0.23
N MET A 595 -22.60 22.71 0.36
CA MET A 595 -24.04 22.77 0.15
C MET A 595 -24.40 24.05 -0.62
N GLY A 596 -25.09 23.92 -1.75
CA GLY A 596 -25.52 25.05 -2.57
C GLY A 596 -26.32 24.60 -3.78
N GLY A 597 -26.76 25.54 -4.63
CA GLY A 597 -27.52 25.22 -5.84
C GLY A 597 -27.24 26.15 -7.01
N ILE A 598 -27.79 25.81 -8.18
CA ILE A 598 -27.67 26.63 -9.40
C ILE A 598 -28.33 28.01 -9.18
N GLN A 599 -27.94 28.99 -9.97
CA GLN A 599 -28.42 30.36 -9.84
C GLN A 599 -29.94 30.47 -10.01
N GLY A 600 -30.53 31.44 -9.31
CA GLY A 600 -31.76 32.08 -9.75
C GLY A 600 -33.06 31.39 -9.38
N LEU A 601 -33.17 30.06 -9.38
CA LEU A 601 -34.43 29.35 -9.06
C LEU A 601 -34.46 28.70 -7.69
N GLN A 602 -33.77 27.58 -7.53
CA GLN A 602 -33.95 26.67 -6.40
C GLN A 602 -33.58 27.31 -5.06
N ALA A 603 -34.47 27.21 -4.07
CA ALA A 603 -34.16 27.51 -2.67
C ALA A 603 -33.86 26.23 -1.89
N PHE A 604 -32.82 26.27 -1.06
CA PHE A 604 -32.66 25.34 0.05
C PHE A 604 -33.62 25.76 1.17
N HIS A 605 -34.72 25.04 1.35
CA HIS A 605 -35.71 25.28 2.42
C HIS A 605 -35.33 24.62 3.76
N VAL A 606 -34.08 24.17 3.89
CA VAL A 606 -33.50 23.69 5.15
C VAL A 606 -33.44 24.86 6.14
N LYS A 607 -34.47 25.01 6.97
CA LYS A 607 -34.63 26.16 7.88
C LYS A 607 -33.45 26.40 8.83
N ARG A 608 -32.67 25.35 9.18
CA ARG A 608 -31.54 25.39 10.12
C ARG A 608 -30.43 24.43 9.68
N LEU A 609 -29.18 24.84 9.82
CA LEU A 609 -28.03 23.99 9.54
C LEU A 609 -27.96 22.77 10.50
N PRO A 610 -27.61 21.56 10.04
CA PRO A 610 -27.23 20.45 10.93
C PRO A 610 -26.05 20.82 11.83
N SER A 611 -25.95 20.17 12.99
CA SER A 611 -24.91 20.48 13.98
C SER A 611 -23.49 20.21 13.45
N LEU A 612 -22.63 21.24 13.49
CA LEU A 612 -21.22 21.16 13.15
C LEU A 612 -20.31 21.00 14.38
N ALA A 613 -20.86 21.07 15.60
CA ALA A 613 -20.11 21.19 16.86
C ALA A 613 -19.06 20.08 17.14
N LYS A 614 -19.15 18.93 16.46
CA LYS A 614 -18.18 17.82 16.55
C LYS A 614 -17.12 17.80 15.44
N LEU A 615 -17.25 18.61 14.39
CA LEU A 615 -16.44 18.53 13.17
C LEU A 615 -15.06 19.22 13.33
N ARG A 616 -14.23 18.69 14.23
CA ARG A 616 -12.96 19.32 14.65
C ARG A 616 -11.91 19.41 13.52
N LYS A 617 -12.06 18.57 12.49
CA LYS A 617 -11.19 18.41 11.31
C LYS A 617 -11.69 19.12 10.04
N LEU A 618 -12.78 19.90 10.14
CA LEU A 618 -13.37 20.60 8.99
C LEU A 618 -12.42 21.68 8.46
N LYS A 619 -11.91 21.49 7.23
CA LYS A 619 -11.05 22.45 6.51
C LYS A 619 -11.85 23.46 5.70
N THR A 620 -12.93 23.02 5.06
CA THR A 620 -13.73 23.86 4.15
C THR A 620 -15.21 23.67 4.42
N PHE A 621 -15.93 24.79 4.57
CA PHE A 621 -17.38 24.82 4.70
C PHE A 621 -17.97 25.82 3.73
N THR A 622 -18.66 25.33 2.70
CA THR A 622 -19.32 26.17 1.70
C THR A 622 -20.83 26.04 1.82
N LEU A 623 -21.50 27.17 2.08
CA LEU A 623 -22.95 27.31 2.06
C LEU A 623 -23.28 28.50 1.14
N ILE A 624 -23.72 28.23 -0.08
CA ILE A 624 -23.88 29.28 -1.10
C ILE A 624 -25.23 29.26 -1.79
N ARG A 625 -25.54 30.38 -2.46
CA ARG A 625 -26.73 30.55 -3.30
C ARG A 625 -28.00 30.46 -2.46
N ARG A 626 -29.16 30.45 -3.13
CA ARG A 626 -30.46 30.76 -2.52
C ARG A 626 -30.84 29.75 -1.44
N ASN A 627 -30.82 30.19 -0.18
CA ASN A 627 -31.00 29.33 0.99
C ASN A 627 -31.74 30.06 2.12
N GLU A 628 -32.81 29.44 2.63
CA GLU A 628 -33.67 30.00 3.66
C GLU A 628 -32.90 30.40 4.93
N MET A 629 -31.92 29.60 5.35
CA MET A 629 -31.15 29.87 6.59
C MET A 629 -30.27 31.13 6.50
N CYS A 630 -30.04 31.65 5.29
CA CYS A 630 -29.20 32.84 5.05
C CYS A 630 -29.92 34.18 5.23
N CYS A 631 -31.23 34.15 5.48
CA CYS A 631 -32.06 35.36 5.55
C CYS A 631 -33.27 35.21 6.48
N ASN A 632 -33.58 34.01 6.98
CA ASN A 632 -34.54 33.81 8.07
C ASN A 632 -34.00 34.19 9.47
N GLY A 633 -32.76 34.69 9.57
CA GLY A 633 -32.09 35.09 10.81
C GLY A 633 -31.32 33.98 11.54
N TYR A 634 -31.26 32.76 11.02
CA TYR A 634 -30.53 31.66 11.68
C TYR A 634 -29.01 31.91 11.76
N ILE A 635 -28.35 32.29 10.66
CA ILE A 635 -26.88 32.34 10.59
C ILE A 635 -26.30 33.49 11.42
N ASP A 636 -26.77 34.72 11.18
CA ASP A 636 -26.22 35.96 11.76
C ASP A 636 -27.03 36.49 12.95
N GLY A 637 -28.35 36.30 12.93
CA GLY A 637 -29.31 36.86 13.87
C GLY A 637 -30.28 37.88 13.26
N THR A 638 -30.14 38.21 11.97
CA THR A 638 -30.94 39.24 11.29
C THR A 638 -31.91 38.58 10.31
N CYS A 639 -33.20 38.59 10.61
CA CYS A 639 -34.19 38.19 9.61
C CYS A 639 -34.36 39.31 8.57
N ASN A 640 -34.10 39.01 7.30
CA ASN A 640 -34.29 39.92 6.18
C ASN A 640 -35.01 39.20 5.03
N LEU A 641 -36.34 39.10 5.12
CA LEU A 641 -37.18 38.47 4.09
C LEU A 641 -37.18 39.23 2.75
N ASN A 642 -36.68 40.48 2.73
CA ASN A 642 -36.46 41.27 1.51
C ASN A 642 -35.13 40.94 0.82
N ASP A 643 -34.26 40.11 1.41
CA ASP A 643 -33.11 39.57 0.70
C ASP A 643 -33.58 38.58 -0.37
N GLN A 644 -32.92 38.58 -1.53
CA GLN A 644 -33.23 37.68 -2.66
C GLN A 644 -33.01 36.19 -2.30
N GLN A 645 -32.23 35.93 -1.26
CA GLN A 645 -32.14 34.63 -0.58
C GLN A 645 -33.53 34.12 -0.11
N CYS A 646 -34.43 35.04 0.32
CA CYS A 646 -35.73 34.74 0.94
C CYS A 646 -36.96 35.19 0.12
N LEU A 647 -36.82 36.04 -0.90
CA LEU A 647 -37.97 36.60 -1.63
C LEU A 647 -38.96 35.50 -2.08
N PRO A 648 -40.27 35.66 -1.80
CA PRO A 648 -41.28 34.63 -2.00
C PRO A 648 -41.62 34.42 -3.48
N ARG A 649 -42.02 33.19 -3.84
CA ARG A 649 -42.17 32.77 -5.24
C ARG A 649 -43.31 31.79 -5.43
N VAL A 650 -43.92 31.86 -6.62
CA VAL A 650 -44.93 30.90 -7.08
C VAL A 650 -44.33 29.48 -7.06
N GLY A 651 -45.00 28.57 -6.36
CA GLY A 651 -44.61 27.16 -6.22
C GLY A 651 -43.71 26.83 -5.02
N GLU A 652 -43.25 27.83 -4.26
CA GLU A 652 -42.35 27.64 -3.11
C GLU A 652 -43.05 27.94 -1.78
N PRO A 653 -42.69 27.28 -0.67
CA PRO A 653 -43.17 27.64 0.66
C PRO A 653 -42.66 29.03 1.07
N VAL A 654 -43.49 29.77 1.81
CA VAL A 654 -43.13 31.10 2.33
C VAL A 654 -42.08 30.97 3.43
N VAL A 655 -41.04 31.80 3.37
CA VAL A 655 -40.01 31.85 4.42
C VAL A 655 -40.52 32.59 5.64
N GLU A 656 -40.23 32.05 6.82
CA GLU A 656 -40.59 32.59 8.12
C GLU A 656 -39.32 32.94 8.90
N CYS A 657 -39.31 34.05 9.64
CA CYS A 657 -38.21 34.39 10.55
C CYS A 657 -38.07 33.36 11.70
N LEU A 658 -36.84 33.05 12.09
CA LEU A 658 -36.55 32.16 13.20
C LEU A 658 -36.04 32.91 14.44
N ASN A 659 -36.73 32.72 15.56
CA ASN A 659 -36.30 33.18 16.88
C ASN A 659 -35.13 32.36 17.48
N VAL A 660 -34.36 31.64 16.65
CA VAL A 660 -33.28 30.74 17.06
C VAL A 660 -32.09 30.92 16.13
N THR A 661 -30.98 31.39 16.69
CA THR A 661 -29.74 31.64 15.95
C THR A 661 -28.78 30.44 16.03
N MET A 662 -27.79 30.42 15.13
CA MET A 662 -26.74 29.41 15.09
C MET A 662 -25.84 29.51 16.33
N SER A 663 -25.59 28.36 16.98
CA SER A 663 -24.90 28.26 18.27
C SER A 663 -23.42 28.66 18.19
N ALA A 664 -22.84 28.97 19.35
CA ALA A 664 -21.45 29.40 19.47
C ALA A 664 -20.45 28.34 18.98
N GLU A 665 -20.76 27.06 19.17
CA GLU A 665 -19.92 25.93 18.74
C GLU A 665 -19.91 25.79 17.21
N ASN A 666 -21.08 25.90 16.57
CA ASN A 666 -21.20 25.91 15.11
C ASN A 666 -20.46 27.13 14.52
N LYS A 667 -20.63 28.32 15.11
CA LYS A 667 -19.90 29.54 14.72
C LYS A 667 -18.38 29.37 14.87
N ALA A 668 -17.90 28.79 15.97
CA ALA A 668 -16.47 28.53 16.18
C ALA A 668 -15.88 27.55 15.14
N VAL A 669 -16.63 26.52 14.73
CA VAL A 669 -16.21 25.58 13.68
C VAL A 669 -16.15 26.27 12.31
N ILE A 670 -17.17 27.05 11.95
CA ILE A 670 -17.21 27.82 10.68
C ILE A 670 -16.08 28.85 10.61
N ASN A 671 -15.78 29.54 11.71
CA ASN A 671 -14.71 30.53 11.78
C ASN A 671 -13.30 29.92 11.75
N LYS A 672 -13.15 28.63 12.06
CA LYS A 672 -11.87 27.89 11.96
C LYS A 672 -11.63 27.35 10.54
N ALA A 673 -12.69 26.94 9.85
CA ALA A 673 -12.60 26.46 8.47
C ALA A 673 -12.37 27.61 7.48
N GLN A 674 -11.79 27.32 6.31
CA GLN A 674 -11.93 28.19 5.14
C GLN A 674 -13.40 28.14 4.71
N SER A 675 -14.18 29.11 5.18
CA SER A 675 -15.63 29.11 5.01
C SER A 675 -16.11 30.21 4.08
N PHE A 676 -17.18 29.92 3.35
CA PHE A 676 -17.88 30.87 2.49
C PHE A 676 -19.38 30.60 2.67
N VAL A 677 -20.03 31.45 3.46
CA VAL A 677 -21.35 31.21 4.05
C VAL A 677 -22.28 32.33 3.63
N CYS A 678 -23.42 31.97 3.02
CA CYS A 678 -24.41 32.88 2.46
C CYS A 678 -23.87 33.84 1.38
N GLY A 679 -22.67 33.54 0.86
CA GLY A 679 -22.07 34.25 -0.25
C GLY A 679 -22.81 33.98 -1.56
N GLY A 680 -23.26 35.04 -2.22
CA GLY A 680 -23.99 34.97 -3.48
C GLY A 680 -24.24 36.36 -4.07
N SER A 681 -24.51 36.38 -5.37
CA SER A 681 -24.86 37.61 -6.09
C SER A 681 -26.18 38.18 -5.60
N LYS A 682 -26.26 39.52 -5.45
CA LYS A 682 -27.52 40.25 -5.19
C LYS A 682 -28.31 40.50 -6.48
N ALA A 683 -28.38 39.49 -7.35
CA ALA A 683 -29.25 39.48 -8.53
C ALA A 683 -30.27 38.33 -8.46
N ASP A 684 -31.55 38.62 -8.70
CA ASP A 684 -32.51 37.56 -9.02
C ASP A 684 -32.23 37.05 -10.44
N LEU A 685 -31.63 35.87 -10.49
CA LEU A 685 -31.12 35.26 -11.71
C LEU A 685 -32.16 34.38 -12.40
N ARG A 686 -33.46 34.44 -12.02
CA ARG A 686 -34.58 33.76 -12.72
C ARG A 686 -34.59 34.03 -14.22
N LEU A 687 -34.35 35.28 -14.63
CA LEU A 687 -34.27 35.69 -16.04
C LEU A 687 -33.04 35.15 -16.78
N ARG A 688 -32.08 34.53 -16.08
CA ARG A 688 -30.89 33.92 -16.68
C ARG A 688 -30.95 32.39 -16.70
N THR A 689 -31.78 31.73 -15.87
CA THR A 689 -31.94 30.26 -15.84
C THR A 689 -31.98 29.66 -17.26
N PRO A 690 -31.29 28.53 -17.53
CA PRO A 690 -31.44 27.85 -18.82
C PRO A 690 -32.89 27.47 -19.08
N THR A 691 -33.27 27.51 -20.35
CA THR A 691 -34.60 27.18 -20.86
C THR A 691 -34.42 26.35 -22.11
N LYS A 692 -35.46 25.65 -22.57
CA LYS A 692 -35.40 24.88 -23.82
C LYS A 692 -34.90 25.70 -25.02
N PHE A 693 -35.32 26.96 -25.12
CA PHE A 693 -34.81 27.86 -26.16
C PHE A 693 -33.33 28.21 -25.97
N THR A 694 -32.91 28.58 -24.76
CA THR A 694 -31.51 29.01 -24.53
C THR A 694 -30.51 27.87 -24.58
N THR A 695 -30.88 26.67 -24.13
CA THR A 695 -30.07 25.45 -24.24
C THR A 695 -30.09 24.88 -25.67
N ASP A 696 -31.25 24.47 -26.18
CA ASP A 696 -31.36 23.67 -27.40
C ASP A 696 -31.17 24.51 -28.67
N THR A 697 -31.59 25.78 -28.66
CA THR A 697 -31.62 26.64 -29.86
C THR A 697 -30.51 27.69 -29.87
N LEU A 698 -30.41 28.52 -28.82
CA LEU A 698 -29.46 29.64 -28.78
C LEU A 698 -28.01 29.15 -28.63
N CYS A 699 -27.76 28.28 -27.64
CA CYS A 699 -26.46 27.67 -27.45
C CYS A 699 -26.29 26.37 -28.26
N GLY A 700 -27.37 25.64 -28.58
CA GLY A 700 -27.30 24.45 -29.44
C GLY A 700 -26.65 23.24 -28.77
N GLY A 701 -26.78 23.11 -27.44
CA GLY A 701 -26.24 21.99 -26.65
C GLY A 701 -24.70 21.88 -26.60
N VAL A 702 -23.96 22.93 -26.99
CA VAL A 702 -22.48 22.88 -27.09
C VAL A 702 -21.79 23.30 -25.79
N LYS A 703 -20.82 22.48 -25.34
CA LYS A 703 -19.93 22.75 -24.20
C LYS A 703 -19.15 24.06 -24.35
N TYR A 704 -19.08 24.82 -23.26
CA TYR A 704 -18.28 26.03 -23.09
C TYR A 704 -18.50 27.14 -24.13
N LYS A 705 -19.71 27.19 -24.72
CA LYS A 705 -20.09 28.23 -25.69
C LYS A 705 -20.58 29.49 -24.98
N GLN A 706 -20.14 30.65 -25.46
CA GLN A 706 -20.70 31.95 -25.11
C GLN A 706 -21.80 32.32 -26.12
N CYS A 707 -22.95 32.73 -25.60
CA CYS A 707 -24.19 33.02 -26.33
C CYS A 707 -24.71 34.39 -25.87
N GLN A 708 -25.55 35.07 -26.66
CA GLN A 708 -26.14 36.36 -26.28
C GLN A 708 -27.65 36.35 -26.43
N MET A 709 -28.36 36.87 -25.42
CA MET A 709 -29.81 37.04 -25.43
C MET A 709 -30.12 38.51 -25.11
N GLY A 710 -30.27 39.32 -26.16
CA GLY A 710 -30.24 40.78 -26.02
C GLY A 710 -28.93 41.24 -25.37
N ASN A 711 -29.02 42.15 -24.41
CA ASN A 711 -27.85 42.65 -23.66
C ASN A 711 -27.30 41.65 -22.61
N VAL A 712 -27.82 40.43 -22.51
CA VAL A 712 -27.38 39.43 -21.52
C VAL A 712 -26.42 38.43 -22.16
N THR A 713 -25.19 38.39 -21.67
CA THR A 713 -24.25 37.30 -21.98
C THR A 713 -24.64 36.02 -21.23
N MET A 714 -24.87 34.94 -21.96
CA MET A 714 -25.04 33.59 -21.40
C MET A 714 -23.80 32.74 -21.72
N ASN A 715 -23.32 31.98 -20.74
CA ASN A 715 -22.28 30.97 -20.95
C ASN A 715 -22.93 29.60 -20.73
N ALA A 716 -22.67 28.65 -21.64
CA ALA A 716 -23.15 27.27 -21.56
C ALA A 716 -21.98 26.32 -21.31
N PRO A 717 -21.46 26.21 -20.07
CA PRO A 717 -20.50 25.16 -19.72
C PRO A 717 -21.20 23.80 -19.63
N VAL A 718 -20.37 22.75 -19.61
CA VAL A 718 -20.66 21.42 -19.06
C VAL A 718 -21.52 21.54 -17.78
N GLY A 719 -22.81 21.16 -17.85
CA GLY A 719 -23.75 21.22 -16.73
C GLY A 719 -24.41 22.58 -16.41
N PHE A 720 -24.27 23.59 -17.27
CA PHE A 720 -24.89 24.93 -17.19
C PHE A 720 -24.59 25.80 -15.95
N LYS A 721 -23.75 26.82 -16.15
CA LYS A 721 -23.57 27.93 -15.22
C LYS A 721 -23.49 29.28 -15.91
N LEU A 722 -24.29 30.20 -15.40
CA LEU A 722 -24.55 31.51 -15.95
C LEU A 722 -23.54 32.56 -15.48
N ARG A 723 -23.26 33.52 -16.35
CA ARG A 723 -22.29 34.59 -16.13
C ARG A 723 -22.83 35.64 -15.16
N GLU A 724 -21.97 36.07 -14.24
CA GLU A 724 -22.24 37.16 -13.32
C GLU A 724 -21.58 38.44 -13.86
N GLU A 725 -22.31 39.21 -14.65
CA GLU A 725 -21.93 40.61 -14.92
C GLU A 725 -22.57 41.51 -13.86
N LEU A 726 -21.74 42.34 -13.21
CA LEU A 726 -22.20 43.38 -12.29
C LEU A 726 -23.07 44.40 -13.05
N ALA A 727 -24.18 44.82 -12.45
CA ALA A 727 -25.04 45.84 -13.04
C ALA A 727 -24.35 47.23 -13.00
N PRO A 728 -24.52 48.07 -14.03
CA PRO A 728 -23.81 49.35 -14.14
C PRO A 728 -24.52 50.49 -13.40
N ASN A 729 -23.77 51.27 -12.62
CA ASN A 729 -24.20 52.58 -12.13
C ASN A 729 -23.69 53.72 -13.04
N VAL A 730 -24.57 54.14 -13.96
CA VAL A 730 -25.03 55.53 -14.16
C VAL A 730 -24.31 56.56 -13.24
N THR A 731 -23.66 57.65 -13.68
CA THR A 731 -23.99 58.58 -14.80
C THR A 731 -22.75 59.35 -15.33
N ARG A 732 -22.89 59.95 -16.53
CA ARG A 732 -22.12 61.08 -17.14
C ARG A 732 -21.11 61.85 -16.25
N THR A 733 -19.89 62.09 -16.77
CA THR A 733 -19.51 63.41 -17.35
C THR A 733 -18.15 63.46 -18.08
N SER A 734 -18.15 64.06 -19.28
CA SER A 734 -17.17 65.06 -19.77
C SER A 734 -15.63 64.82 -19.66
N LYS A 735 -14.98 64.29 -20.72
CA LYS A 735 -14.06 65.05 -21.63
C LYS A 735 -13.22 64.18 -22.59
N ARG A 736 -12.69 64.84 -23.62
CA ARG A 736 -11.85 64.36 -24.74
C ARG A 736 -10.54 63.70 -24.28
N GLY A 737 -10.08 62.68 -25.01
CA GLY A 737 -8.71 62.15 -25.00
C GLY A 737 -8.51 61.16 -26.16
N SER A 738 -7.38 61.25 -26.87
CA SER A 738 -7.08 60.42 -28.05
C SER A 738 -6.01 59.36 -27.76
N GLY A 739 -6.05 58.24 -28.50
CA GLY A 739 -5.16 57.08 -28.37
C GLY A 739 -5.97 55.80 -28.66
N VAL A 740 -5.98 55.24 -29.87
CA VAL A 740 -4.91 54.53 -30.60
C VAL A 740 -4.66 53.13 -30.01
N ILE A 741 -4.60 52.15 -30.91
CA ILE A 741 -4.59 50.69 -30.67
C ILE A 741 -3.14 50.19 -30.61
N ASP A 742 -2.84 49.24 -29.72
CA ASP A 742 -2.08 48.01 -30.08
C ASP A 742 -2.01 47.00 -28.92
N LEU A 743 -1.96 45.71 -29.31
CA LEU A 743 -1.76 44.47 -28.51
C LEU A 743 -2.80 44.13 -27.42
#